data_AF-A0A8T4TBZ1-F1
#
_entry.id   AF-A0A8T4TBZ1-F1
#
_cell.length_a   1.000
_cell.length_b   1.000
_cell.length_c   1.000
_cell.angle_alpha   90.00
_cell.angle_beta   90.00
_cell.angle_gamma   90.00
#
_symmetry.space_group_name_H-M   'P 1'
#
loop_
_entity.id
_entity.type
_entity.pdbx_description
1 polymer ?
#
loop_
_entity_poly.entity_id
_entity_poly.type
_entity_poly.pdbx_seq_one_letter_code
_entity_poly.pdbx_strand_id
1 'polypeptide(L)'
;MASKKKIEVVYFRKSRTRILILIGVIVLVISVMIAILGLRVNFLINDELQIKLKPLDKNIISAYDQANNVTFEFMNDNSFLCKSECTYKLIDIGSNKVVDEQTLVLKSKSKVIEGYDITPSFYGSGQDIYSFQVSCHNINSFLCATDRKNRFKSSFITLSYDLSEEEREKVLDINSELNNYLIRVRYSDELSRKIGYALDTNKEDVKDSFAYGEFKLIENKYKNLNVSVSYYLNESVFLIYLWDTNKYSDLREIINKSDNLGKIILNLNETFIDYLNMIDDYNVILYDLNSLLNQSKEIDSIINYYNDTNDTVNLAITLEFKEKLMQVTNDFTTESTDNANYLKNQINNLRIEYIVINNLTINNLSVNDLFEEFDFDHKYANVIINKSFKSDLPEIIKLKEPICCVFGSCKTCCITNICREDPRLYPILLVHGHALNKNTSPETSLNSFSKIQQKLQEEGIINAGQLDLQNVENIPAGEYGKSGNPISIQASYYYLHYYDIGSYRISTQKSERIENYALRLKDIIDIVKARTGAKKVNIVAHSMGGLVSREYIRLFGGDSVDKLVLIGTANHGVTGRTRDLCNFLGSKKECDDMEKDSVFLKRLNNAPVPESIRTYTIGAKGCPTEGVEGDGIVDYESVTLDYAINYDVMGECTDLFKSNLHEFILDPEKMPDVYSILKEILKDT
;
A
#
# COMPACT_ATOMS: atom_id res chain seq x y z
N MET A 1 45.45 -103.29 30.15
CA MET A 1 45.09 -102.32 29.09
C MET A 1 43.88 -101.49 29.53
N ALA A 2 44.04 -100.37 30.25
CA ALA A 2 42.88 -99.53 30.62
C ALA A 2 43.17 -98.04 30.91
N SER A 3 44.42 -97.55 30.80
CA SER A 3 44.78 -96.19 31.27
C SER A 3 45.02 -95.14 30.17
N LYS A 4 45.34 -95.52 28.92
CA LYS A 4 45.67 -94.53 27.87
C LYS A 4 44.48 -93.92 27.10
N LYS A 5 43.28 -94.52 27.14
CA LYS A 5 42.13 -94.08 26.32
C LYS A 5 41.32 -92.91 26.92
N LYS A 6 41.51 -92.56 28.20
CA LYS A 6 40.72 -91.50 28.88
C LYS A 6 41.32 -90.09 28.75
N ILE A 7 42.61 -89.97 28.44
CA ILE A 7 43.31 -88.67 28.41
C ILE A 7 43.16 -87.96 27.04
N GLU A 8 43.12 -88.70 25.92
CA GLU A 8 42.89 -88.11 24.59
C GLU A 8 41.49 -87.52 24.41
N VAL A 9 40.46 -88.11 25.03
CA VAL A 9 39.06 -87.66 24.90
C VAL A 9 38.81 -86.33 25.62
N VAL A 10 39.54 -86.05 26.72
CA VAL A 10 39.39 -84.80 27.47
C VAL A 10 40.13 -83.64 26.79
N TYR A 11 41.29 -83.90 26.16
CA TYR A 11 42.05 -82.87 25.45
C TYR A 11 41.38 -82.43 24.14
N PHE A 12 40.78 -83.37 23.39
CA PHE A 12 40.02 -83.05 22.16
C PHE A 12 38.72 -82.29 22.43
N ARG A 13 38.06 -82.54 23.57
CA ARG A 13 36.83 -81.84 23.96
C ARG A 13 37.11 -80.39 24.37
N LYS A 14 38.21 -80.13 25.09
CA LYS A 14 38.64 -78.78 25.52
C LYS A 14 39.13 -77.90 24.35
N SER A 15 39.73 -78.51 23.33
CA SER A 15 40.14 -77.85 22.07
C SER A 15 38.93 -77.44 21.23
N ARG A 16 37.93 -78.32 21.05
CA ARG A 16 36.68 -77.99 20.32
C ARG A 16 35.88 -76.86 20.97
N THR A 17 35.79 -76.82 22.31
CA THR A 17 35.08 -75.73 23.00
C THR A 17 35.79 -74.39 22.81
N ARG A 18 37.13 -74.35 22.83
CA ARG A 18 37.91 -73.13 22.55
C ARG A 18 37.74 -72.64 21.11
N ILE A 19 37.70 -73.56 20.15
CA ILE A 19 37.46 -73.23 18.73
C ILE A 19 36.04 -72.69 18.53
N LEU A 20 35.03 -73.29 19.16
CA LEU A 20 33.64 -72.82 19.09
C LEU A 20 33.46 -71.44 19.75
N ILE A 21 34.14 -71.18 20.86
CA ILE A 21 34.15 -69.84 21.49
C ILE A 21 34.84 -68.83 20.57
N LEU A 22 35.96 -69.19 19.94
CA LEU A 22 36.67 -68.31 19.00
C LEU A 22 35.81 -67.97 17.78
N ILE A 23 35.12 -68.96 17.20
CA ILE A 23 34.17 -68.75 16.10
C ILE A 23 33.00 -67.87 16.56
N GLY A 24 32.45 -68.12 17.75
CA GLY A 24 31.39 -67.28 18.32
C GLY A 24 31.82 -65.82 18.51
N VAL A 25 33.05 -65.59 18.97
CA VAL A 25 33.63 -64.23 19.11
C VAL A 25 33.85 -63.59 17.74
N ILE A 26 34.36 -64.33 16.75
CA ILE A 26 34.55 -63.82 15.38
C ILE A 26 33.20 -63.45 14.75
N VAL A 27 32.17 -64.30 14.89
CA VAL A 27 30.83 -64.01 14.38
C VAL A 27 30.23 -62.80 15.10
N LEU A 28 30.41 -62.69 16.42
CA LEU A 28 29.97 -61.53 17.18
C LEU A 28 30.67 -60.26 16.70
N VAL A 29 32.00 -60.27 16.54
CA VAL A 29 32.79 -59.13 16.06
C VAL A 29 32.38 -58.75 14.63
N ILE A 30 32.17 -59.73 13.74
CA ILE A 30 31.68 -59.48 12.38
C ILE A 30 30.27 -58.92 12.41
N SER A 31 29.37 -59.45 13.24
CA SER A 31 27.99 -58.94 13.36
C SER A 31 27.94 -57.52 13.93
N VAL A 32 28.82 -57.21 14.90
CA VAL A 32 28.99 -55.85 15.46
C VAL A 32 29.62 -54.95 14.41
N MET A 33 30.60 -55.41 13.64
CA MET A 33 31.17 -54.65 12.52
C MET A 33 30.13 -54.38 11.43
N ILE A 34 29.32 -55.37 11.05
CA ILE A 34 28.23 -55.22 10.08
C ILE A 34 27.13 -54.32 10.63
N ALA A 35 26.82 -54.39 11.93
CA ALA A 35 25.88 -53.49 12.58
C ALA A 35 26.42 -52.05 12.64
N ILE A 36 27.71 -51.86 12.94
CA ILE A 36 28.39 -50.55 12.92
C ILE A 36 28.50 -50.03 11.48
N LEU A 37 28.80 -50.88 10.50
CA LEU A 37 28.80 -50.53 9.08
C LEU A 37 27.39 -50.18 8.63
N GLY A 38 26.39 -50.97 9.00
CA GLY A 38 24.98 -50.76 8.69
C GLY A 38 24.47 -49.47 9.31
N LEU A 39 24.84 -49.17 10.56
CA LEU A 39 24.55 -47.90 11.21
C LEU A 39 25.24 -46.73 10.50
N ARG A 40 26.51 -46.87 10.07
CA ARG A 40 27.22 -45.84 9.30
C ARG A 40 26.66 -45.65 7.88
N VAL A 41 26.22 -46.72 7.23
CA VAL A 41 25.60 -46.70 5.89
C VAL A 41 24.20 -46.10 5.98
N ASN A 42 23.40 -46.46 6.99
CA ASN A 42 22.10 -45.84 7.25
C ASN A 42 22.24 -44.35 7.60
N PHE A 43 23.33 -43.97 8.29
CA PHE A 43 23.66 -42.57 8.56
C PHE A 43 24.09 -41.79 7.31
N LEU A 44 24.74 -42.43 6.33
CA LEU A 44 25.12 -41.83 5.03
C LEU A 44 23.98 -41.81 4.00
N ILE A 45 22.92 -42.59 4.22
CA ILE A 45 21.74 -42.70 3.33
C ILE A 45 20.55 -41.89 3.87
N ASN A 46 20.66 -41.33 5.06
CA ASN A 46 19.59 -40.54 5.67
C ASN A 46 19.27 -39.27 4.84
N ASP A 47 18.01 -38.83 4.87
CA ASP A 47 17.42 -37.86 3.92
C ASP A 47 17.96 -36.41 4.04
N GLU A 48 19.16 -36.18 3.51
CA GLU A 48 19.86 -34.89 3.48
C GLU A 48 19.62 -34.08 2.19
N LEU A 49 18.45 -34.21 1.54
CA LEU A 49 18.15 -33.37 0.38
C LEU A 49 18.20 -31.88 0.74
N GLN A 50 19.00 -31.12 -0.01
CA GLN A 50 19.11 -29.66 0.05
C GLN A 50 18.90 -29.06 -1.33
N ILE A 51 18.30 -27.87 -1.36
CA ILE A 51 18.14 -27.08 -2.58
C ILE A 51 19.11 -25.90 -2.50
N LYS A 52 20.02 -25.80 -3.48
CA LYS A 52 20.81 -24.58 -3.69
C LYS A 52 20.11 -23.80 -4.78
N LEU A 53 19.70 -22.56 -4.48
CA LEU A 53 18.98 -21.68 -5.39
C LEU A 53 19.75 -20.35 -5.48
N LYS A 54 19.93 -19.82 -6.69
CA LYS A 54 20.53 -18.52 -6.96
C LYS A 54 19.80 -17.78 -8.10
N PRO A 55 19.63 -16.46 -8.02
CA PRO A 55 19.83 -15.64 -6.82
C PRO A 55 18.78 -15.99 -5.74
N LEU A 56 19.06 -15.71 -4.46
CA LEU A 56 18.05 -15.83 -3.40
C LEU A 56 17.14 -14.58 -3.37
N ASP A 57 17.68 -13.44 -3.78
CA ASP A 57 16.94 -12.22 -4.01
C ASP A 57 17.61 -11.38 -5.11
N LYS A 58 16.82 -10.54 -5.79
CA LYS A 58 17.34 -9.61 -6.78
C LYS A 58 16.45 -8.38 -6.87
N ASN A 59 17.06 -7.20 -6.92
CA ASN A 59 16.35 -5.96 -7.23
C ASN A 59 16.70 -5.48 -8.63
N ILE A 60 15.69 -5.10 -9.40
CA ILE A 60 15.81 -4.60 -10.76
C ILE A 60 15.17 -3.23 -10.81
N ILE A 61 15.89 -2.26 -11.38
CA ILE A 61 15.39 -0.92 -11.65
C ILE A 61 15.41 -0.74 -13.17
N SER A 62 14.27 -0.41 -13.76
CA SER A 62 14.12 -0.38 -15.22
C SER A 62 13.14 0.70 -15.68
N ALA A 63 13.20 1.08 -16.96
CA ALA A 63 12.14 1.86 -17.58
C ALA A 63 10.91 0.98 -17.82
N TYR A 64 9.72 1.59 -17.90
CA TYR A 64 8.46 0.84 -18.08
C TYR A 64 8.44 -0.03 -19.36
N ASP A 65 9.09 0.43 -20.43
CA ASP A 65 9.10 -0.19 -21.76
C ASP A 65 10.23 -1.23 -21.94
N GLN A 66 11.04 -1.44 -20.91
CA GLN A 66 12.21 -2.29 -20.98
C GLN A 66 11.91 -3.70 -20.44
N ALA A 67 12.18 -4.72 -21.25
CA ALA A 67 12.20 -6.11 -20.81
C ALA A 67 13.49 -6.41 -20.02
N ASN A 68 13.35 -7.14 -18.91
CA ASN A 68 14.44 -7.45 -18.01
C ASN A 68 14.62 -8.96 -17.90
N ASN A 69 15.79 -9.46 -18.26
CA ASN A 69 16.11 -10.88 -18.15
C ASN A 69 16.54 -11.24 -16.73
N VAL A 70 15.92 -12.27 -16.17
CA VAL A 70 16.30 -12.86 -14.88
C VAL A 70 16.54 -14.35 -15.07
N THR A 71 17.74 -14.79 -14.68
CA THR A 71 18.12 -16.20 -14.71
C THR A 71 18.15 -16.77 -13.30
N PHE A 72 17.53 -17.94 -13.13
CA PHE A 72 17.53 -18.72 -11.90
C PHE A 72 18.31 -20.01 -12.12
N GLU A 73 19.23 -20.32 -11.21
CA GLU A 73 19.91 -21.61 -11.13
C GLU A 73 19.48 -22.31 -9.85
N PHE A 74 18.99 -23.55 -9.96
CA PHE A 74 18.83 -24.41 -8.80
C PHE A 74 19.47 -25.78 -8.96
N MET A 75 19.87 -26.38 -7.83
CA MET A 75 20.51 -27.68 -7.77
C MET A 75 20.01 -28.49 -6.58
N ASN A 76 19.69 -29.76 -6.82
CA ASN A 76 19.39 -30.73 -5.78
C ASN A 76 20.69 -31.36 -5.23
N ASP A 77 21.01 -31.13 -3.97
CA ASP A 77 22.16 -31.74 -3.30
C ASP A 77 21.64 -32.83 -2.34
N ASN A 78 21.77 -34.09 -2.75
CA ASN A 78 21.39 -35.28 -2.00
C ASN A 78 22.43 -36.39 -2.23
N SER A 79 22.27 -37.54 -1.57
CA SER A 79 23.14 -38.70 -1.80
C SER A 79 23.16 -39.10 -3.28
N PHE A 80 24.34 -39.48 -3.79
CA PHE A 80 24.54 -39.83 -5.20
C PHE A 80 23.69 -41.02 -5.68
N LEU A 81 23.20 -41.84 -4.75
CA LEU A 81 22.30 -42.98 -4.99
C LEU A 81 20.82 -42.57 -5.09
N CYS A 82 20.49 -41.36 -4.67
CA CYS A 82 19.13 -40.83 -4.65
C CYS A 82 18.81 -40.04 -5.92
N LYS A 83 17.57 -40.18 -6.38
CA LYS A 83 16.93 -39.24 -7.31
C LYS A 83 15.94 -38.40 -6.53
N SER A 84 15.69 -37.18 -6.99
CA SER A 84 14.66 -36.31 -6.42
C SER A 84 13.69 -35.87 -7.49
N GLU A 85 12.41 -35.81 -7.14
CA GLU A 85 11.41 -35.11 -7.91
C GLU A 85 11.40 -33.66 -7.42
N CYS A 86 11.57 -32.72 -8.34
CA CYS A 86 11.64 -31.29 -8.08
C CYS A 86 10.62 -30.56 -8.96
N THR A 87 9.79 -29.75 -8.35
CA THR A 87 8.88 -28.82 -9.02
C THR A 87 9.39 -27.41 -8.82
N TYR A 88 9.59 -26.67 -9.91
CA TYR A 88 9.86 -25.23 -9.84
C TYR A 88 8.69 -24.44 -10.40
N LYS A 89 8.54 -23.20 -9.92
CA LYS A 89 7.42 -22.33 -10.24
C LYS A 89 7.83 -20.87 -10.22
N LEU A 90 7.58 -20.13 -11.30
CA LEU A 90 7.66 -18.67 -11.30
C LEU A 90 6.26 -18.10 -11.07
N ILE A 91 6.13 -17.25 -10.05
CA ILE A 91 4.86 -16.61 -9.67
C ILE A 91 5.04 -15.10 -9.79
N ASP A 92 4.14 -14.46 -10.54
CA ASP A 92 3.89 -13.03 -10.41
C ASP A 92 2.99 -12.82 -9.19
N ILE A 93 3.58 -12.28 -8.11
CA ILE A 93 2.86 -12.03 -6.86
C ILE A 93 1.83 -10.91 -7.06
N GLY A 94 2.11 -9.95 -7.94
CA GLY A 94 1.25 -8.81 -8.21
C GLY A 94 -0.11 -9.22 -8.76
N SER A 95 -0.12 -10.00 -9.83
CA SER A 95 -1.36 -10.55 -10.41
C SER A 95 -1.83 -11.86 -9.77
N ASN A 96 -1.04 -12.42 -8.85
CA ASN A 96 -1.24 -13.74 -8.24
C ASN A 96 -1.33 -14.88 -9.28
N LYS A 97 -0.51 -14.80 -10.34
CA LYS A 97 -0.52 -15.76 -11.45
C LYS A 97 0.75 -16.58 -11.48
N VAL A 98 0.59 -17.84 -11.84
CA VAL A 98 1.69 -18.74 -12.19
C VAL A 98 2.13 -18.40 -13.60
N VAL A 99 3.37 -17.94 -13.75
CA VAL A 99 3.97 -17.63 -15.06
C VAL A 99 4.48 -18.90 -15.72
N ASP A 100 5.12 -19.77 -14.95
CA ASP A 100 5.66 -21.05 -15.40
C ASP A 100 5.72 -22.05 -14.24
N GLU A 101 5.53 -23.32 -14.53
CA GLU A 101 5.60 -24.42 -13.57
C GLU A 101 6.02 -25.71 -14.27
N GLN A 102 7.09 -26.34 -13.78
CA GLN A 102 7.56 -27.61 -14.31
C GLN A 102 7.97 -28.57 -13.20
N THR A 103 7.78 -29.85 -13.45
CA THR A 103 8.21 -30.94 -12.56
C THR A 103 9.23 -31.82 -13.27
N LEU A 104 10.38 -32.03 -12.64
CA LEU A 104 11.53 -32.72 -13.18
C LEU A 104 12.01 -33.81 -12.21
N VAL A 105 12.48 -34.93 -12.75
CA VAL A 105 13.19 -35.95 -11.96
C VAL A 105 14.70 -35.78 -12.15
N LEU A 106 15.38 -35.39 -11.09
CA LEU A 106 16.80 -35.04 -11.11
C LEU A 106 17.66 -36.14 -10.46
N LYS A 107 18.83 -36.39 -11.04
CA LYS A 107 19.91 -37.13 -10.37
C LYS A 107 20.56 -36.23 -9.32
N SER A 108 21.28 -36.80 -8.37
CA SER A 108 22.06 -36.02 -7.40
C SER A 108 22.98 -34.99 -8.06
N LYS A 109 22.99 -33.78 -7.51
CA LYS A 109 23.79 -32.62 -7.94
C LYS A 109 23.49 -32.17 -9.37
N SER A 110 22.28 -32.42 -9.88
CA SER A 110 21.87 -31.88 -11.18
C SER A 110 21.57 -30.40 -11.05
N LYS A 111 22.05 -29.62 -12.01
CA LYS A 111 21.77 -28.18 -12.12
C LYS A 111 20.68 -27.95 -13.15
N VAL A 112 19.75 -27.08 -12.81
CA VAL A 112 18.70 -26.56 -13.70
C VAL A 112 18.88 -25.05 -13.77
N ILE A 113 18.85 -24.50 -14.98
CA ILE A 113 19.02 -23.07 -15.25
C ILE A 113 17.86 -22.63 -16.12
N GLU A 114 17.08 -21.67 -15.65
CA GLU A 114 15.91 -21.13 -16.36
C GLU A 114 16.00 -19.60 -16.43
N GLY A 115 15.68 -19.04 -17.58
CA GLY A 115 15.70 -17.60 -17.84
C GLY A 115 14.31 -17.09 -18.21
N TYR A 116 13.93 -15.96 -17.63
CA TYR A 116 12.64 -15.32 -17.88
C TYR A 116 12.83 -13.85 -18.21
N ASP A 117 12.10 -13.37 -19.20
CA ASP A 117 11.97 -11.95 -19.48
C ASP A 117 10.75 -11.41 -18.72
N ILE A 118 10.99 -10.57 -17.73
CA ILE A 118 9.94 -9.89 -16.96
C ILE A 118 9.81 -8.45 -17.43
N THR A 119 8.56 -7.99 -17.55
CA THR A 119 8.21 -6.65 -18.03
C THR A 119 7.26 -6.00 -17.03
N PRO A 120 7.38 -4.68 -16.82
CA PRO A 120 6.44 -3.91 -16.01
C PRO A 120 4.97 -4.16 -16.37
N SER A 121 4.13 -4.36 -15.36
CA SER A 121 2.73 -4.76 -15.50
C SER A 121 1.79 -3.58 -15.80
N PHE A 122 2.18 -2.37 -15.38
CA PHE A 122 1.37 -1.16 -15.56
C PHE A 122 2.17 -0.08 -16.26
N TYR A 123 1.49 0.69 -17.12
CA TYR A 123 2.04 1.91 -17.66
C TYR A 123 2.22 2.94 -16.54
N GLY A 124 3.40 3.57 -16.47
CA GLY A 124 3.73 4.57 -15.46
C GLY A 124 4.91 4.16 -14.59
N SER A 125 4.74 4.36 -13.29
CA SER A 125 5.72 3.97 -12.28
C SER A 125 5.11 3.01 -11.27
N GLY A 126 5.94 2.16 -10.68
CA GLY A 126 5.46 1.12 -9.79
C GLY A 126 6.52 0.13 -9.35
N GLN A 127 6.04 -0.95 -8.75
CA GLN A 127 6.86 -2.12 -8.44
C GLN A 127 6.06 -3.40 -8.67
N ASP A 128 6.66 -4.31 -9.44
CA ASP A 128 6.20 -5.67 -9.58
C ASP A 128 7.08 -6.60 -8.75
N ILE A 129 6.48 -7.69 -8.27
CA ILE A 129 7.14 -8.62 -7.37
C ILE A 129 6.93 -10.03 -7.88
N TYR A 130 8.02 -10.79 -7.99
CA TYR A 130 8.00 -12.17 -8.42
C TYR A 130 8.62 -13.09 -7.36
N SER A 131 8.14 -14.32 -7.33
CA SER A 131 8.70 -15.39 -6.51
C SER A 131 9.03 -16.59 -7.40
N PHE A 132 10.29 -16.98 -7.45
CA PHE A 132 10.70 -18.25 -8.06
C PHE A 132 10.84 -19.30 -6.97
N GLN A 133 9.95 -20.29 -6.95
CA GLN A 133 9.85 -21.31 -5.91
C GLN A 133 10.35 -22.65 -6.44
N VAL A 134 11.07 -23.39 -5.59
CA VAL A 134 11.54 -24.74 -5.88
C VAL A 134 11.19 -25.64 -4.71
N SER A 135 10.49 -26.73 -5.01
CA SER A 135 10.09 -27.75 -4.06
C SER A 135 10.65 -29.09 -4.52
N CYS A 136 11.40 -29.79 -3.67
CA CYS A 136 11.99 -31.09 -4.01
C CYS A 136 11.77 -32.11 -2.91
N HIS A 137 11.59 -33.38 -3.28
CA HIS A 137 11.64 -34.50 -2.35
C HIS A 137 12.38 -35.69 -2.97
N ASN A 138 13.04 -36.49 -2.14
CA ASN A 138 13.72 -37.69 -2.62
C ASN A 138 12.71 -38.77 -3.02
N ILE A 139 13.01 -39.51 -4.08
CA ILE A 139 12.21 -40.63 -4.56
C ILE A 139 12.70 -41.90 -3.84
N ASN A 140 11.79 -42.54 -3.12
CA ASN A 140 12.09 -43.78 -2.41
C ASN A 140 12.46 -44.90 -3.40
N SER A 141 13.58 -45.58 -3.16
CA SER A 141 14.03 -46.73 -3.94
C SER A 141 14.90 -47.66 -3.09
N PHE A 142 15.21 -48.86 -3.60
CA PHE A 142 16.04 -49.83 -2.87
C PHE A 142 17.40 -49.27 -2.40
N LEU A 143 17.99 -48.33 -3.16
CA LEU A 143 19.27 -47.70 -2.84
C LEU A 143 19.13 -46.31 -2.18
N CYS A 144 17.90 -45.83 -2.02
CA CYS A 144 17.58 -44.53 -1.41
C CYS A 144 16.32 -44.68 -0.56
N ALA A 145 16.51 -45.08 0.70
CA ALA A 145 15.43 -45.13 1.69
C ALA A 145 15.20 -43.72 2.25
N THR A 146 14.01 -43.16 2.04
CA THR A 146 13.65 -41.77 2.41
C THR A 146 12.20 -41.72 2.87
N ASP A 147 11.89 -40.76 3.75
CA ASP A 147 10.53 -40.41 4.21
C ASP A 147 9.77 -39.49 3.23
N ARG A 148 10.37 -39.21 2.07
CA ARG A 148 9.89 -38.26 1.04
C ARG A 148 9.61 -36.87 1.60
N LYS A 149 10.36 -36.42 2.62
CA LYS A 149 10.17 -35.08 3.21
C LYS A 149 10.43 -34.00 2.17
N ASN A 150 9.44 -33.12 1.99
CA ASN A 150 9.54 -32.03 1.04
C ASN A 150 10.53 -30.95 1.53
N ARG A 151 11.32 -30.40 0.62
CA ARG A 151 12.27 -29.30 0.82
C ARG A 151 11.84 -28.15 -0.06
N PHE A 152 11.87 -26.93 0.47
CA PHE A 152 11.39 -25.76 -0.25
C PHE A 152 12.39 -24.61 -0.16
N LYS A 153 12.61 -23.91 -1.28
CA LYS A 153 13.28 -22.61 -1.32
C LYS A 153 12.53 -21.69 -2.28
N SER A 154 12.60 -20.39 -2.00
CA SER A 154 12.11 -19.35 -2.88
C SER A 154 13.18 -18.29 -3.11
N SER A 155 13.12 -17.67 -4.29
CA SER A 155 13.87 -16.48 -4.66
C SER A 155 12.92 -15.30 -4.77
N PHE A 156 13.30 -14.16 -4.19
CA PHE A 156 12.47 -12.96 -4.12
C PHE A 156 12.97 -11.87 -5.07
N ILE A 157 12.15 -11.50 -6.05
CA ILE A 157 12.53 -10.55 -7.10
C ILE A 157 11.64 -9.32 -7.04
N THR A 158 12.25 -8.14 -7.00
CA THR A 158 11.56 -6.86 -7.14
C THR A 158 11.94 -6.20 -8.46
N LEU A 159 10.95 -5.77 -9.22
CA LEU A 159 11.10 -4.97 -10.43
C LEU A 159 10.47 -3.60 -10.17
N SER A 160 11.28 -2.63 -9.78
CA SER A 160 10.89 -1.24 -9.63
C SER A 160 11.05 -0.52 -10.96
N TYR A 161 10.00 0.16 -11.43
CA TYR A 161 10.01 0.82 -12.73
C TYR A 161 9.40 2.21 -12.69
N ASP A 162 9.79 3.02 -13.67
CA ASP A 162 9.27 4.35 -13.89
C ASP A 162 9.19 4.64 -15.40
N LEU A 163 8.49 5.72 -15.76
CA LEU A 163 8.49 6.24 -17.13
C LEU A 163 9.93 6.56 -17.55
N SER A 164 10.22 6.29 -18.83
CA SER A 164 11.44 6.79 -19.45
C SER A 164 11.48 8.33 -19.40
N GLU A 165 12.67 8.94 -19.53
CA GLU A 165 12.80 10.40 -19.49
C GLU A 165 11.92 11.07 -20.58
N GLU A 166 11.93 10.52 -21.80
CA GLU A 166 11.12 11.04 -22.91
C GLU A 166 9.61 10.94 -22.64
N GLU A 167 9.14 9.84 -22.07
CA GLU A 167 7.72 9.68 -21.72
C GLU A 167 7.31 10.56 -20.56
N ARG A 168 8.17 10.72 -19.56
CA ARG A 168 7.92 11.62 -18.44
C ARG A 168 7.72 13.05 -18.93
N GLU A 169 8.58 13.53 -19.83
CA GLU A 169 8.42 14.86 -20.44
C GLU A 169 7.08 14.98 -21.17
N LYS A 170 6.70 13.98 -21.97
CA LYS A 170 5.39 13.96 -22.66
C LYS A 170 4.21 14.00 -21.68
N VAL A 171 4.26 13.21 -20.61
CA VAL A 171 3.20 13.16 -19.59
C VAL A 171 3.10 14.48 -18.84
N LEU A 172 4.23 15.12 -18.51
CA LEU A 172 4.28 16.43 -17.87
C LEU A 172 3.68 17.53 -18.75
N ASP A 173 4.05 17.55 -20.03
CA ASP A 173 3.53 18.49 -21.03
C ASP A 173 2.00 18.37 -21.16
N ILE A 174 1.52 17.14 -21.35
CA ILE A 174 0.08 16.85 -21.48
C ILE A 174 -0.69 17.16 -20.19
N ASN A 175 -0.11 16.90 -19.02
CA ASN A 175 -0.71 17.27 -17.74
C ASN A 175 -0.90 18.80 -17.63
N SER A 176 0.10 19.57 -18.06
CA SER A 176 0.05 21.02 -18.10
C SER A 176 -1.04 21.52 -19.06
N GLU A 177 -1.09 20.97 -20.28
CA GLU A 177 -2.13 21.29 -21.28
C GLU A 177 -3.54 21.00 -20.74
N LEU A 178 -3.76 19.82 -20.14
CA LEU A 178 -5.03 19.43 -19.54
C LEU A 178 -5.45 20.37 -18.41
N ASN A 179 -4.55 20.67 -17.48
CA ASN A 179 -4.85 21.58 -16.37
C ASN A 179 -5.19 22.99 -16.88
N ASN A 180 -4.46 23.50 -17.87
CA ASN A 180 -4.74 24.79 -18.50
C ASN A 180 -6.09 24.81 -19.24
N TYR A 181 -6.49 23.70 -19.84
CA TYR A 181 -7.82 23.54 -20.43
C TYR A 181 -8.91 23.54 -19.34
N LEU A 182 -8.75 22.72 -18.29
CA LEU A 182 -9.73 22.62 -17.19
C LEU A 182 -9.91 23.95 -16.44
N ILE A 183 -8.84 24.71 -16.22
CA ILE A 183 -8.91 26.06 -15.62
C ILE A 183 -9.85 26.96 -16.44
N ARG A 184 -9.72 26.94 -17.78
CA ARG A 184 -10.54 27.74 -18.68
C ARG A 184 -12.01 27.32 -18.67
N VAL A 185 -12.28 26.00 -18.62
CA VAL A 185 -13.65 25.48 -18.52
C VAL A 185 -14.29 25.81 -17.17
N ARG A 186 -13.55 25.67 -16.06
CA ARG A 186 -14.06 26.07 -14.74
C ARG A 186 -14.41 27.54 -14.70
N TYR A 187 -13.53 28.40 -15.21
CA TYR A 187 -13.79 29.83 -15.28
C TYR A 187 -15.06 30.13 -16.08
N SER A 188 -15.26 29.49 -17.25
CA SER A 188 -16.44 29.70 -18.07
C SER A 188 -17.73 29.17 -17.42
N ASP A 189 -17.68 28.05 -16.70
CA ASP A 189 -18.79 27.51 -15.90
C ASP A 189 -19.17 28.44 -14.75
N GLU A 190 -18.20 28.86 -13.95
CA GLU A 190 -18.42 29.77 -12.83
C GLU A 190 -19.00 31.12 -13.30
N LEU A 191 -18.49 31.66 -14.41
CA LEU A 191 -19.01 32.87 -15.02
C LEU A 191 -20.41 32.66 -15.61
N SER A 192 -20.66 31.55 -16.30
CA SER A 192 -21.98 31.22 -16.87
C SER A 192 -23.04 31.07 -15.77
N ARG A 193 -22.73 30.39 -14.67
CA ARG A 193 -23.62 30.27 -13.50
C ARG A 193 -23.90 31.62 -12.87
N LYS A 194 -22.89 32.51 -12.81
CA LYS A 194 -23.04 33.88 -12.31
C LYS A 194 -24.00 34.71 -13.18
N ILE A 195 -23.82 34.68 -14.51
CA ILE A 195 -24.71 35.37 -15.45
C ILE A 195 -26.13 34.82 -15.34
N GLY A 196 -26.31 33.49 -15.37
CA GLY A 196 -27.62 32.85 -15.26
C GLY A 196 -28.36 33.23 -13.99
N TYR A 197 -27.67 33.19 -12.85
CA TYR A 197 -28.25 33.63 -11.58
C TYR A 197 -28.65 35.11 -11.58
N ALA A 198 -27.82 35.97 -12.16
CA ALA A 198 -28.09 37.40 -12.22
C ALA A 198 -29.29 37.71 -13.13
N LEU A 199 -29.41 37.02 -14.27
CA LEU A 199 -30.58 37.09 -15.15
C LEU A 199 -31.84 36.61 -14.43
N ASP A 200 -31.81 35.41 -13.82
CA ASP A 200 -32.97 34.84 -13.13
C ASP A 200 -33.46 35.71 -11.98
N THR A 201 -32.54 36.34 -11.23
CA THR A 201 -32.89 37.16 -10.07
C THR A 201 -33.62 38.43 -10.45
N ASN A 202 -33.18 39.12 -11.50
CA ASN A 202 -33.77 40.41 -11.90
C ASN A 202 -34.90 40.25 -12.93
N LYS A 203 -35.17 39.03 -13.43
CA LYS A 203 -36.11 38.79 -14.52
C LYS A 203 -37.50 39.40 -14.31
N GLU A 204 -38.08 39.23 -13.12
CA GLU A 204 -39.41 39.77 -12.83
C GLU A 204 -39.37 41.29 -12.60
N ASP A 205 -38.26 41.84 -12.07
CA ASP A 205 -38.12 43.29 -11.87
C ASP A 205 -38.07 44.04 -13.21
N VAL A 206 -37.42 43.46 -14.23
CA VAL A 206 -37.24 44.12 -15.55
C VAL A 206 -38.39 43.82 -16.53
N LYS A 207 -39.24 42.83 -16.25
CA LYS A 207 -40.18 42.21 -17.21
C LYS A 207 -41.15 43.17 -17.91
N ASP A 208 -41.65 44.15 -17.18
CA ASP A 208 -42.63 45.12 -17.67
C ASP A 208 -42.00 46.52 -17.83
N SER A 209 -40.67 46.57 -17.98
CA SER A 209 -39.91 47.81 -18.14
C SER A 209 -39.34 47.97 -19.56
N PHE A 210 -38.91 49.19 -19.89
CA PHE A 210 -38.22 49.51 -21.15
C PHE A 210 -36.96 48.68 -21.41
N ALA A 211 -36.28 48.20 -20.35
CA ALA A 211 -35.06 47.40 -20.47
C ALA A 211 -35.33 45.93 -20.84
N TYR A 212 -36.59 45.47 -20.85
CA TYR A 212 -36.91 44.06 -21.08
C TYR A 212 -36.50 43.54 -22.47
N GLY A 213 -36.54 44.41 -23.48
CA GLY A 213 -36.12 44.05 -24.83
C GLY A 213 -34.63 43.70 -24.90
N GLU A 214 -33.78 44.57 -24.35
CA GLU A 214 -32.34 44.35 -24.23
C GLU A 214 -32.04 43.15 -23.32
N PHE A 215 -32.75 43.03 -22.19
CA PHE A 215 -32.66 41.88 -21.30
C PHE A 215 -32.89 40.56 -22.04
N LYS A 216 -33.91 40.46 -22.91
CA LYS A 216 -34.16 39.26 -23.71
C LYS A 216 -33.05 38.96 -24.72
N LEU A 217 -32.43 39.98 -25.31
CA LEU A 217 -31.31 39.78 -26.23
C LEU A 217 -30.11 39.17 -25.49
N ILE A 218 -29.80 39.71 -24.31
CA ILE A 218 -28.75 39.20 -23.41
C ILE A 218 -29.10 37.78 -22.94
N GLU A 219 -30.34 37.53 -22.51
CA GLU A 219 -30.80 36.20 -22.07
C GLU A 219 -30.66 35.16 -23.19
N ASN A 220 -30.99 35.51 -24.44
CA ASN A 220 -30.83 34.63 -25.59
C ASN A 220 -29.36 34.37 -25.94
N LYS A 221 -28.50 35.41 -25.91
CA LYS A 221 -27.05 35.29 -26.09
C LYS A 221 -26.46 34.36 -25.02
N TYR A 222 -26.85 34.55 -23.77
CA TYR A 222 -26.47 33.71 -22.64
C TYR A 222 -26.90 32.24 -22.82
N LYS A 223 -28.17 31.97 -23.18
CA LYS A 223 -28.68 30.60 -23.38
C LYS A 223 -27.83 29.81 -24.38
N ASN A 224 -27.45 30.43 -25.49
CA ASN A 224 -26.59 29.79 -26.51
C ASN A 224 -25.16 29.53 -25.97
N LEU A 225 -24.59 30.49 -25.25
CA LEU A 225 -23.27 30.33 -24.64
C LEU A 225 -23.27 29.25 -23.55
N ASN A 226 -24.33 29.17 -22.74
CA ASN A 226 -24.46 28.19 -21.67
C ASN A 226 -24.53 26.75 -22.20
N VAL A 227 -25.16 26.54 -23.37
CA VAL A 227 -25.12 25.24 -24.07
C VAL A 227 -23.69 24.88 -24.46
N SER A 228 -22.90 25.84 -24.94
CA SER A 228 -21.50 25.61 -25.29
C SER A 228 -20.64 25.32 -24.05
N VAL A 229 -20.84 26.05 -22.95
CA VAL A 229 -20.16 25.76 -21.67
C VAL A 229 -20.48 24.35 -21.18
N SER A 230 -21.75 23.94 -21.27
CA SER A 230 -22.20 22.60 -20.90
C SER A 230 -21.53 21.51 -21.75
N TYR A 231 -21.30 21.76 -23.04
CA TYR A 231 -20.55 20.87 -23.91
C TYR A 231 -19.10 20.68 -23.42
N TYR A 232 -18.39 21.77 -23.10
CA TYR A 232 -17.01 21.71 -22.62
C TYR A 232 -16.88 21.09 -21.22
N LEU A 233 -17.89 21.25 -20.35
CA LEU A 233 -17.96 20.52 -19.07
C LEU A 233 -18.02 19.00 -19.29
N ASN A 234 -18.87 18.55 -20.22
CA ASN A 234 -18.97 17.12 -20.56
C ASN A 234 -17.69 16.61 -21.23
N GLU A 235 -17.08 17.38 -22.13
CA GLU A 235 -15.79 17.05 -22.75
C GLU A 235 -14.68 16.94 -21.69
N SER A 236 -14.67 17.82 -20.68
CA SER A 236 -13.72 17.79 -19.57
C SER A 236 -13.78 16.47 -18.79
N VAL A 237 -14.98 15.95 -18.53
CA VAL A 237 -15.15 14.64 -17.86
C VAL A 237 -14.53 13.52 -18.70
N PHE A 238 -14.71 13.58 -20.02
CA PHE A 238 -14.10 12.60 -20.93
C PHE A 238 -12.57 12.73 -21.01
N LEU A 239 -12.03 13.95 -21.03
CA LEU A 239 -10.58 14.20 -20.98
C LEU A 239 -9.95 13.67 -19.69
N ILE A 240 -10.62 13.85 -18.54
CA ILE A 240 -10.18 13.29 -17.26
C ILE A 240 -10.19 11.76 -17.31
N TYR A 241 -11.22 11.15 -17.90
CA TYR A 241 -11.25 9.71 -18.12
C TYR A 241 -10.08 9.21 -19.01
N LEU A 242 -9.74 9.94 -20.08
CA LEU A 242 -8.59 9.60 -20.93
C LEU A 242 -7.27 9.73 -20.16
N TRP A 243 -7.13 10.74 -19.32
CA TRP A 243 -5.99 10.89 -18.40
C TRP A 243 -5.90 9.68 -17.45
N ASP A 244 -7.00 9.31 -16.82
CA ASP A 244 -7.07 8.19 -15.88
C ASP A 244 -6.82 6.83 -16.54
N THR A 245 -7.06 6.72 -17.85
CA THR A 245 -6.80 5.51 -18.65
C THR A 245 -5.51 5.54 -19.46
N ASN A 246 -4.63 6.52 -19.23
CA ASN A 246 -3.33 6.71 -19.91
C ASN A 246 -3.44 6.90 -21.44
N LYS A 247 -4.57 7.39 -21.94
CA LYS A 247 -4.80 7.63 -23.38
C LYS A 247 -4.38 9.04 -23.78
N TYR A 248 -3.11 9.33 -23.63
CA TYR A 248 -2.59 10.70 -23.77
C TYR A 248 -2.62 11.24 -25.20
N SER A 249 -2.48 10.36 -26.21
CA SER A 249 -2.60 10.74 -27.62
C SER A 249 -3.99 11.29 -27.94
N ASP A 250 -5.03 10.53 -27.56
CA ASP A 250 -6.43 10.87 -27.81
C ASP A 250 -6.83 12.13 -27.04
N LEU A 251 -6.35 12.22 -25.79
CA LEU A 251 -6.55 13.39 -24.93
C LEU A 251 -5.98 14.65 -25.60
N ARG A 252 -4.73 14.60 -26.07
CA ARG A 252 -4.07 15.74 -26.71
C ARG A 252 -4.76 16.14 -28.02
N GLU A 253 -5.23 15.17 -28.80
CA GLU A 253 -5.98 15.45 -30.03
C GLU A 253 -7.26 16.24 -29.75
N ILE A 254 -7.99 15.90 -28.68
CA ILE A 254 -9.22 16.60 -28.28
C ILE A 254 -8.89 18.02 -27.78
N ILE A 255 -7.87 18.15 -26.89
CA ILE A 255 -7.45 19.48 -26.41
C ILE A 255 -7.05 20.38 -27.59
N ASN A 256 -6.29 19.88 -28.55
CA ASN A 256 -5.83 20.67 -29.71
C ASN A 256 -6.97 21.11 -30.64
N LYS A 257 -8.12 20.42 -30.63
CA LYS A 257 -9.30 20.81 -31.43
C LYS A 257 -10.19 21.84 -30.72
N SER A 258 -9.95 22.13 -29.45
CA SER A 258 -10.81 22.96 -28.60
C SER A 258 -10.65 24.48 -28.77
N ASP A 259 -10.26 24.95 -29.96
CA ASP A 259 -9.91 26.34 -30.29
C ASP A 259 -10.97 27.40 -29.95
N ASN A 260 -12.24 27.01 -29.79
CA ASN A 260 -13.33 27.96 -29.56
C ASN A 260 -13.55 28.32 -28.08
N LEU A 261 -12.92 27.63 -27.12
CA LEU A 261 -13.14 27.90 -25.69
C LEU A 261 -12.76 29.34 -25.30
N GLY A 262 -11.67 29.87 -25.86
CA GLY A 262 -11.26 31.26 -25.64
C GLY A 262 -12.30 32.27 -26.12
N LYS A 263 -12.92 32.02 -27.29
CA LYS A 263 -14.00 32.87 -27.83
C LYS A 263 -15.25 32.83 -26.96
N ILE A 264 -15.60 31.67 -26.41
CA ILE A 264 -16.76 31.54 -25.50
C ILE A 264 -16.52 32.32 -24.22
N ILE A 265 -15.31 32.24 -23.65
CA ILE A 265 -14.95 33.02 -22.46
C ILE A 265 -15.06 34.52 -22.73
N LEU A 266 -14.55 35.00 -23.88
CA LEU A 266 -14.69 36.40 -24.29
C LEU A 266 -16.17 36.79 -24.42
N ASN A 267 -16.96 36.01 -25.15
CA ASN A 267 -18.39 36.29 -25.35
C ASN A 267 -19.19 36.26 -24.04
N LEU A 268 -18.83 35.39 -23.08
CA LEU A 268 -19.44 35.37 -21.74
C LEU A 268 -19.10 36.63 -20.95
N ASN A 269 -17.84 37.06 -20.95
CA ASN A 269 -17.44 38.30 -20.30
C ASN A 269 -18.16 39.50 -20.91
N GLU A 270 -18.22 39.58 -22.24
CA GLU A 270 -18.99 40.61 -22.95
C GLU A 270 -20.46 40.57 -22.55
N THR A 271 -21.11 39.39 -22.57
CA THR A 271 -22.51 39.24 -22.17
C THR A 271 -22.74 39.68 -20.71
N PHE A 272 -21.78 39.41 -19.82
CA PHE A 272 -21.87 39.86 -18.43
C PHE A 272 -21.72 41.38 -18.30
N ILE A 273 -20.81 41.99 -19.07
CA ILE A 273 -20.65 43.45 -19.12
C ILE A 273 -21.90 44.11 -19.70
N ASP A 274 -22.43 43.57 -20.80
CA ASP A 274 -23.69 44.02 -21.42
C ASP A 274 -24.82 44.01 -20.37
N TYR A 275 -24.94 42.91 -19.61
CA TYR A 275 -25.90 42.79 -18.52
C TYR A 275 -25.70 43.85 -17.42
N LEU A 276 -24.46 44.06 -16.96
CA LEU A 276 -24.16 45.04 -15.90
C LEU A 276 -24.52 46.46 -16.35
N ASN A 277 -24.10 46.85 -17.56
CA ASN A 277 -24.41 48.17 -18.13
C ASN A 277 -25.93 48.37 -18.25
N MET A 278 -26.66 47.36 -18.74
CA MET A 278 -28.11 47.42 -18.87
C MET A 278 -28.81 47.59 -17.50
N ILE A 279 -28.37 46.87 -16.46
CA ILE A 279 -28.94 47.01 -15.10
C ILE A 279 -28.62 48.39 -14.50
N ASP A 280 -27.40 48.89 -14.70
CA ASP A 280 -27.02 50.22 -14.23
C ASP A 280 -27.85 51.31 -14.91
N ASP A 281 -28.02 51.24 -16.23
CA ASP A 281 -28.87 52.16 -16.99
C ASP A 281 -30.35 52.07 -16.55
N TYR A 282 -30.86 50.85 -16.33
CA TYR A 282 -32.20 50.62 -15.79
C TYR A 282 -32.41 51.34 -14.46
N ASN A 283 -31.49 51.13 -13.51
CA ASN A 283 -31.58 51.72 -12.17
C ASN A 283 -31.44 53.25 -12.18
N VAL A 284 -30.56 53.80 -13.00
CA VAL A 284 -30.36 55.25 -13.13
C VAL A 284 -31.61 55.91 -13.71
N ILE A 285 -32.19 55.35 -14.78
CA ILE A 285 -33.41 55.89 -15.39
C ILE A 285 -34.59 55.77 -14.42
N LEU A 286 -34.72 54.64 -13.72
CA LEU A 286 -35.78 54.44 -12.72
C LEU A 286 -35.66 55.46 -11.56
N TYR A 287 -34.44 55.76 -11.12
CA TYR A 287 -34.20 56.82 -10.13
C TYR A 287 -34.60 58.20 -10.64
N ASP A 288 -34.21 58.55 -11.85
CA ASP A 288 -34.55 59.84 -12.46
C ASP A 288 -36.07 60.00 -12.63
N LEU A 289 -36.77 58.94 -13.05
CA LEU A 289 -38.22 58.91 -13.16
C LEU A 289 -38.92 59.05 -11.80
N ASN A 290 -38.48 58.30 -10.78
CA ASN A 290 -39.03 58.43 -9.42
C ASN A 290 -38.81 59.84 -8.84
N SER A 291 -37.66 60.45 -9.14
CA SER A 291 -37.37 61.84 -8.75
C SER A 291 -38.31 62.83 -9.43
N LEU A 292 -38.51 62.72 -10.75
CA LEU A 292 -39.47 63.53 -11.49
C LEU A 292 -40.92 63.32 -11.02
N LEU A 293 -41.28 62.09 -10.69
CA LEU A 293 -42.60 61.74 -10.16
C LEU A 293 -42.86 62.39 -8.80
N ASN A 294 -41.86 62.36 -7.91
CA ASN A 294 -41.96 63.03 -6.61
C ASN A 294 -42.08 64.55 -6.77
N GLN A 295 -41.31 65.15 -7.68
CA GLN A 295 -41.45 66.57 -8.02
C GLN A 295 -42.86 66.87 -8.55
N SER A 296 -43.39 66.03 -9.45
CA SER A 296 -44.78 66.12 -9.94
C SER A 296 -45.79 66.07 -8.80
N LYS A 297 -45.66 65.12 -7.85
CA LYS A 297 -46.54 65.00 -6.67
C LYS A 297 -46.46 66.23 -5.75
N GLU A 298 -45.26 66.79 -5.55
CA GLU A 298 -45.09 68.05 -4.82
C GLU A 298 -45.82 69.20 -5.52
N ILE A 299 -45.72 69.31 -6.85
CA ILE A 299 -46.44 70.35 -7.60
C ILE A 299 -47.96 70.09 -7.56
N ASP A 300 -48.42 68.84 -7.67
CA ASP A 300 -49.85 68.48 -7.50
C ASP A 300 -50.36 68.91 -6.10
N SER A 301 -49.55 68.75 -5.06
CA SER A 301 -49.90 69.22 -3.71
C SER A 301 -49.99 70.75 -3.61
N ILE A 302 -49.10 71.46 -4.32
CA ILE A 302 -49.10 72.91 -4.43
C ILE A 302 -50.32 73.39 -5.22
N ILE A 303 -50.66 72.77 -6.35
CA ILE A 303 -51.87 73.07 -7.12
C ILE A 303 -53.11 72.92 -6.25
N ASN A 304 -53.24 71.79 -5.55
CA ASN A 304 -54.39 71.54 -4.68
C ASN A 304 -54.50 72.58 -3.56
N TYR A 305 -53.38 73.11 -3.06
CA TYR A 305 -53.36 74.23 -2.10
C TYR A 305 -53.79 75.57 -2.72
N TYR A 306 -53.38 75.88 -3.95
CA TYR A 306 -53.69 77.16 -4.61
C TYR A 306 -55.03 77.19 -5.35
N ASN A 307 -55.61 76.05 -5.72
CA ASN A 307 -56.97 75.95 -6.27
C ASN A 307 -58.04 76.51 -5.30
N ASP A 308 -57.75 76.58 -4.00
CA ASP A 308 -58.59 77.25 -3.00
C ASP A 308 -58.45 78.79 -2.99
N THR A 309 -57.51 79.39 -3.75
CA THR A 309 -57.16 80.83 -3.71
C THR A 309 -57.32 81.62 -5.02
N ASN A 310 -57.85 81.04 -6.10
CA ASN A 310 -58.22 81.75 -7.34
C ASN A 310 -57.04 82.34 -8.16
N ASP A 311 -55.81 81.83 -8.01
CA ASP A 311 -54.64 82.24 -8.81
C ASP A 311 -54.43 81.32 -10.03
N THR A 312 -54.70 81.83 -11.24
CA THR A 312 -54.84 81.07 -12.49
C THR A 312 -53.54 80.84 -13.28
N VAL A 313 -52.39 81.37 -12.85
CA VAL A 313 -51.15 81.36 -13.66
C VAL A 313 -50.25 80.13 -13.40
N ASN A 314 -50.29 79.52 -12.21
CA ASN A 314 -49.47 78.33 -11.89
C ASN A 314 -49.99 77.02 -12.51
N LEU A 315 -51.24 77.01 -13.01
CA LEU A 315 -51.93 75.79 -13.42
C LEU A 315 -51.51 75.28 -14.81
N ALA A 316 -51.35 76.18 -15.79
CA ALA A 316 -51.14 75.78 -17.19
C ALA A 316 -49.75 75.15 -17.45
N ILE A 317 -48.69 75.72 -16.88
CA ILE A 317 -47.32 75.18 -16.99
C ILE A 317 -47.20 73.84 -16.28
N THR A 318 -47.88 73.70 -15.14
CA THR A 318 -47.89 72.42 -14.41
C THR A 318 -48.65 71.34 -15.17
N LEU A 319 -49.77 71.69 -15.81
CA LEU A 319 -50.52 70.77 -16.67
C LEU A 319 -49.67 70.34 -17.89
N GLU A 320 -48.93 71.26 -18.52
CA GLU A 320 -48.01 70.91 -19.62
C GLU A 320 -46.86 70.01 -19.15
N PHE A 321 -46.30 70.27 -17.96
CA PHE A 321 -45.29 69.39 -17.36
C PHE A 321 -45.84 68.00 -17.06
N LYS A 322 -47.08 67.91 -16.53
CA LYS A 322 -47.78 66.65 -16.25
C LYS A 322 -48.13 65.89 -17.54
N GLU A 323 -48.55 66.57 -18.60
CA GLU A 323 -48.78 65.96 -19.92
C GLU A 323 -47.49 65.44 -20.54
N LYS A 324 -46.40 66.20 -20.50
CA LYS A 324 -45.09 65.74 -20.99
C LYS A 324 -44.53 64.60 -20.13
N LEU A 325 -44.74 64.63 -18.82
CA LEU A 325 -44.40 63.51 -17.94
C LEU A 325 -45.23 62.28 -18.29
N MET A 326 -46.55 62.43 -18.47
CA MET A 326 -47.44 61.35 -18.94
C MET A 326 -46.98 60.76 -20.27
N GLN A 327 -46.51 61.60 -21.20
CA GLN A 327 -45.98 61.17 -22.48
C GLN A 327 -44.71 60.32 -22.29
N VAL A 328 -43.74 60.80 -21.51
CA VAL A 328 -42.51 60.04 -21.20
C VAL A 328 -42.81 58.75 -20.43
N THR A 329 -43.81 58.74 -19.56
CA THR A 329 -44.25 57.54 -18.84
C THR A 329 -45.08 56.58 -19.70
N ASN A 330 -45.82 57.06 -20.68
CA ASN A 330 -46.53 56.20 -21.62
C ASN A 330 -45.54 55.54 -22.58
N ASP A 331 -44.56 56.31 -23.07
CA ASP A 331 -43.44 55.81 -23.87
C ASP A 331 -42.67 54.69 -23.12
N PHE A 332 -42.56 54.78 -21.78
CA PHE A 332 -42.01 53.72 -20.91
C PHE A 332 -42.78 52.39 -20.98
N THR A 333 -44.10 52.42 -21.26
CA THR A 333 -44.97 51.23 -21.29
C THR A 333 -45.23 50.68 -22.69
N THR A 334 -45.14 51.50 -23.75
CA THR A 334 -45.64 51.13 -25.10
C THR A 334 -44.58 50.82 -26.15
N GLU A 335 -43.32 51.26 -26.02
CA GLU A 335 -42.30 51.00 -27.06
C GLU A 335 -41.21 50.02 -26.60
N SER A 336 -41.27 48.82 -27.18
CA SER A 336 -40.17 47.89 -27.18
C SER A 336 -39.00 48.46 -27.99
N THR A 337 -37.82 48.56 -27.37
CA THR A 337 -36.46 48.55 -27.96
C THR A 337 -35.76 49.83 -28.42
N ASP A 338 -36.36 51.02 -28.48
CA ASP A 338 -35.62 52.21 -28.96
C ASP A 338 -35.07 53.12 -27.84
N ASN A 339 -33.85 52.76 -27.43
CA ASN A 339 -32.82 53.53 -26.72
C ASN A 339 -33.14 54.05 -25.31
N ALA A 340 -32.49 53.46 -24.30
CA ALA A 340 -32.26 54.10 -22.99
C ALA A 340 -31.74 55.53 -23.12
N ASN A 341 -30.91 55.82 -24.15
CA ASN A 341 -30.46 57.17 -24.49
C ASN A 341 -31.59 58.09 -24.96
N TYR A 342 -32.59 57.57 -25.68
CA TYR A 342 -33.78 58.34 -26.06
C TYR A 342 -34.59 58.70 -24.81
N LEU A 343 -34.90 57.73 -23.94
CA LEU A 343 -35.57 58.00 -22.66
C LEU A 343 -34.75 58.97 -21.78
N LYS A 344 -33.44 58.78 -21.68
CA LYS A 344 -32.53 59.68 -20.95
C LYS A 344 -32.52 61.09 -21.55
N ASN A 345 -32.57 61.21 -22.88
CA ASN A 345 -32.71 62.50 -23.55
C ASN A 345 -34.08 63.13 -23.29
N GLN A 346 -35.18 62.36 -23.31
CA GLN A 346 -36.50 62.87 -22.98
C GLN A 346 -36.58 63.35 -21.52
N ILE A 347 -36.03 62.57 -20.58
CA ILE A 347 -35.89 62.94 -19.16
C ILE A 347 -35.03 64.19 -19.00
N ASN A 348 -33.91 64.29 -19.72
CA ASN A 348 -33.06 65.49 -19.68
C ASN A 348 -33.76 66.72 -20.30
N ASN A 349 -34.53 66.54 -21.36
CA ASN A 349 -35.34 67.61 -21.96
C ASN A 349 -36.45 68.07 -21.02
N LEU A 350 -37.02 67.16 -20.21
CA LEU A 350 -37.95 67.51 -19.12
C LEU A 350 -37.25 68.29 -17.99
N ARG A 351 -35.98 68.01 -17.71
CA ARG A 351 -35.17 68.73 -16.72
C ARG A 351 -34.78 70.15 -17.15
N ILE A 352 -34.93 70.50 -18.43
CA ILE A 352 -34.63 71.86 -18.92
C ILE A 352 -35.84 72.78 -18.68
N GLU A 353 -35.60 73.70 -17.75
CA GLU A 353 -36.25 75.00 -17.57
C GLU A 353 -37.58 75.04 -16.80
N TYR A 354 -37.44 75.09 -15.46
CA TYR A 354 -38.31 75.89 -14.58
C TYR A 354 -38.16 77.38 -14.98
N ILE A 355 -38.67 77.77 -16.15
CA ILE A 355 -38.80 79.19 -16.46
C ILE A 355 -39.87 79.73 -15.52
N VAL A 356 -39.46 80.60 -14.61
CA VAL A 356 -40.36 81.55 -13.95
C VAL A 356 -40.96 82.44 -15.05
N ILE A 357 -42.05 81.99 -15.69
CA ILE A 357 -42.79 82.80 -16.66
C ILE A 357 -43.76 83.67 -15.86
N ASN A 358 -43.32 84.89 -15.56
CA ASN A 358 -44.25 85.96 -15.25
C ASN A 358 -44.93 86.40 -16.56
N ASN A 359 -46.27 86.30 -16.58
CA ASN A 359 -47.24 86.84 -17.54
C ASN A 359 -47.54 86.02 -18.81
N LEU A 360 -48.46 85.05 -18.70
CA LEU A 360 -49.35 84.63 -19.79
C LEU A 360 -50.75 84.28 -19.22
N THR A 361 -51.80 84.92 -19.76
CA THR A 361 -53.21 84.65 -19.43
C THR A 361 -53.81 83.65 -20.42
N ILE A 362 -54.34 82.52 -19.93
CA ILE A 362 -55.13 81.56 -20.74
C ILE A 362 -56.46 81.28 -20.02
N ASN A 363 -57.57 81.43 -20.75
CA ASN A 363 -58.92 81.18 -20.26
C ASN A 363 -59.37 79.75 -20.57
N ASN A 364 -60.04 79.13 -19.58
CA ASN A 364 -60.92 77.96 -19.64
C ASN A 364 -60.31 76.62 -20.08
N LEU A 365 -59.87 75.84 -19.09
CA LEU A 365 -59.85 74.37 -19.16
C LEU A 365 -60.41 73.80 -17.85
N SER A 366 -61.31 72.81 -17.98
CA SER A 366 -61.93 72.09 -16.86
C SER A 366 -60.92 71.11 -16.27
N VAL A 367 -60.64 71.26 -14.98
CA VAL A 367 -59.50 70.68 -14.26
C VAL A 367 -59.81 69.28 -13.71
N ASN A 368 -61.09 68.88 -13.63
CA ASN A 368 -61.51 67.72 -12.82
C ASN A 368 -61.32 66.32 -13.43
N ASP A 369 -60.91 66.20 -14.69
CA ASP A 369 -60.74 64.89 -15.36
C ASP A 369 -59.28 64.38 -15.38
N LEU A 370 -58.34 65.09 -14.74
CA LEU A 370 -56.88 64.88 -14.85
C LEU A 370 -56.19 64.28 -13.60
N PHE A 371 -56.96 63.75 -12.64
CA PHE A 371 -56.48 63.43 -11.28
C PHE A 371 -56.63 61.97 -10.83
N GLU A 372 -56.33 61.00 -11.69
CA GLU A 372 -56.07 59.63 -11.21
C GLU A 372 -54.56 59.32 -11.18
N GLU A 373 -54.21 58.46 -10.23
CA GLU A 373 -52.95 58.40 -9.48
C GLU A 373 -51.73 57.96 -10.31
N PHE A 374 -50.60 58.66 -10.12
CA PHE A 374 -49.30 58.17 -10.57
C PHE A 374 -48.70 57.20 -9.53
N ASP A 375 -48.75 55.90 -9.83
CA ASP A 375 -48.03 54.89 -9.05
C ASP A 375 -47.07 54.10 -9.94
N PHE A 376 -45.78 54.24 -9.66
CA PHE A 376 -44.71 53.46 -10.28
C PHE A 376 -44.17 52.48 -9.22
N ASP A 377 -44.76 51.29 -9.15
CA ASP A 377 -44.32 50.23 -8.25
C ASP A 377 -43.25 49.33 -8.92
N HIS A 378 -42.26 49.93 -9.60
CA HIS A 378 -41.11 49.19 -10.14
C HIS A 378 -39.95 49.20 -9.14
N LYS A 379 -39.41 48.01 -8.86
CA LYS A 379 -38.28 47.84 -7.94
C LYS A 379 -36.95 48.04 -8.66
N TYR A 380 -36.01 48.66 -7.96
CA TYR A 380 -34.60 48.69 -8.37
C TYR A 380 -34.07 47.27 -8.51
N ALA A 381 -33.37 47.00 -9.61
CA ALA A 381 -32.75 45.71 -9.86
C ALA A 381 -31.44 45.60 -9.09
N ASN A 382 -31.16 44.42 -8.53
CA ASN A 382 -29.96 44.21 -7.74
C ASN A 382 -28.73 43.94 -8.64
N VAL A 383 -27.66 44.69 -8.46
CA VAL A 383 -26.36 44.41 -9.09
C VAL A 383 -25.63 43.35 -8.28
N ILE A 384 -25.76 42.07 -8.67
CA ILE A 384 -25.18 40.96 -7.91
C ILE A 384 -23.79 40.60 -8.45
N ILE A 385 -22.75 41.14 -7.81
CA ILE A 385 -21.35 40.86 -8.16
C ILE A 385 -20.71 39.84 -7.19
N ASN A 386 -21.23 39.71 -5.97
CA ASN A 386 -20.54 39.05 -4.86
C ASN A 386 -20.88 37.55 -4.66
N LYS A 387 -21.82 36.99 -5.44
CA LYS A 387 -22.13 35.56 -5.32
C LYS A 387 -21.06 34.72 -5.99
N SER A 388 -20.34 33.93 -5.20
CA SER A 388 -19.33 32.99 -5.70
C SER A 388 -19.98 31.68 -6.12
N PHE A 389 -19.57 31.18 -7.29
CA PHE A 389 -19.89 29.84 -7.75
C PHE A 389 -18.59 29.03 -7.80
N LYS A 390 -18.70 27.72 -7.59
CA LYS A 390 -17.60 26.79 -7.74
C LYS A 390 -18.01 25.74 -8.75
N SER A 391 -17.13 25.45 -9.70
CA SER A 391 -17.34 24.35 -10.64
C SER A 391 -17.19 22.99 -9.94
N ASP A 392 -17.88 21.97 -10.45
CA ASP A 392 -17.81 20.59 -9.96
C ASP A 392 -16.58 19.83 -10.48
N LEU A 393 -15.85 20.43 -11.43
CA LEU A 393 -14.59 19.89 -11.95
C LEU A 393 -13.47 19.96 -10.89
N PRO A 394 -12.51 19.02 -10.91
CA PRO A 394 -11.35 19.05 -10.03
C PRO A 394 -10.51 20.31 -10.24
N GLU A 395 -9.88 20.78 -9.16
CA GLU A 395 -9.06 21.99 -9.16
C GLU A 395 -7.74 21.78 -9.93
N ILE A 396 -7.12 20.62 -9.74
CA ILE A 396 -5.91 20.21 -10.45
C ILE A 396 -5.89 18.70 -10.65
N ILE A 397 -5.48 18.26 -11.83
CA ILE A 397 -5.17 16.88 -12.13
C ILE A 397 -3.70 16.65 -11.83
N LYS A 398 -3.43 15.88 -10.77
CA LYS A 398 -2.06 15.53 -10.36
C LYS A 398 -1.49 14.42 -11.24
N LEU A 399 -0.16 14.34 -11.27
CA LEU A 399 0.53 13.17 -11.78
C LEU A 399 0.13 11.94 -10.98
N LYS A 400 0.01 10.80 -11.67
CA LYS A 400 -0.30 9.54 -11.03
C LYS A 400 0.85 9.12 -10.13
N GLU A 401 0.50 8.69 -8.92
CA GLU A 401 1.46 8.12 -7.99
C GLU A 401 1.86 6.70 -8.43
N PRO A 402 3.05 6.20 -8.03
CA PRO A 402 3.49 4.87 -8.38
C PRO A 402 2.52 3.80 -7.86
N ILE A 403 2.20 2.80 -8.69
CA ILE A 403 1.25 1.73 -8.36
C ILE A 403 2.01 0.44 -8.02
N CYS A 404 1.65 -0.17 -6.90
CA CYS A 404 2.17 -1.45 -6.47
C CYS A 404 1.00 -2.43 -6.34
N CYS A 405 1.12 -3.58 -6.99
CA CYS A 405 0.13 -4.64 -6.94
C CYS A 405 0.68 -5.85 -6.21
N VAL A 406 -0.11 -6.45 -5.33
CA VAL A 406 0.22 -7.67 -4.61
C VAL A 406 -1.08 -8.46 -4.40
N PHE A 407 -1.05 -9.77 -4.67
CA PHE A 407 -2.16 -10.69 -4.52
C PHE A 407 -3.45 -10.25 -5.26
N GLY A 408 -3.29 -9.64 -6.44
CA GLY A 408 -4.40 -9.15 -7.26
C GLY A 408 -4.98 -7.80 -6.82
N SER A 409 -4.46 -7.19 -5.76
CA SER A 409 -4.88 -5.87 -5.28
C SER A 409 -3.82 -4.81 -5.57
N CYS A 410 -4.21 -3.72 -6.21
CA CYS A 410 -3.35 -2.60 -6.57
C CYS A 410 -3.64 -1.37 -5.72
N LYS A 411 -2.59 -0.69 -5.26
CA LYS A 411 -2.67 0.56 -4.49
C LYS A 411 -1.45 1.44 -4.76
N THR A 412 -1.49 2.70 -4.34
CA THR A 412 -0.29 3.54 -4.33
C THR A 412 0.83 2.84 -3.53
N CYS A 413 2.03 2.82 -4.08
CA CYS A 413 3.22 2.29 -3.42
C CYS A 413 3.51 3.03 -2.09
N CYS A 414 3.98 2.28 -1.12
CA CYS A 414 4.48 2.77 0.16
C CYS A 414 5.83 3.48 0.00
N ILE A 415 5.76 4.77 -0.35
CA ILE A 415 6.94 5.64 -0.49
C ILE A 415 7.07 6.68 0.64
N THR A 416 6.04 6.84 1.47
CA THR A 416 6.02 7.79 2.59
C THR A 416 6.47 7.14 3.90
N ASN A 417 6.84 7.94 4.91
CA ASN A 417 7.20 7.40 6.22
C ASN A 417 6.00 6.82 6.98
N ILE A 418 4.77 7.25 6.67
CA ILE A 418 3.55 6.82 7.37
C ILE A 418 3.39 5.30 7.30
N CYS A 419 3.54 4.71 6.12
CA CYS A 419 3.42 3.27 5.94
C CYS A 419 4.62 2.49 6.50
N ARG A 420 5.80 3.11 6.60
CA ARG A 420 7.01 2.49 7.18
C ARG A 420 6.95 2.38 8.71
N GLU A 421 6.10 3.17 9.35
CA GLU A 421 5.91 3.19 10.80
C GLU A 421 4.72 2.34 11.26
N ASP A 422 3.86 1.89 10.34
CA ASP A 422 2.70 1.05 10.62
C ASP A 422 3.10 -0.33 11.17
N PRO A 423 2.77 -0.67 12.42
CA PRO A 423 3.13 -1.96 13.02
C PRO A 423 2.58 -3.17 12.27
N ARG A 424 1.48 -3.01 11.51
CA ARG A 424 0.89 -4.07 10.68
C ARG A 424 1.77 -4.48 9.52
N LEU A 425 2.72 -3.63 9.12
CA LEU A 425 3.61 -3.83 7.98
C LEU A 425 5.02 -4.24 8.41
N TYR A 426 5.30 -4.33 9.71
CA TYR A 426 6.61 -4.76 10.19
C TYR A 426 6.91 -6.20 9.74
N PRO A 427 8.10 -6.43 9.16
CA PRO A 427 8.45 -7.73 8.60
C PRO A 427 8.56 -8.79 9.69
N ILE A 428 8.18 -10.01 9.33
CA ILE A 428 8.26 -11.20 10.17
C ILE A 428 9.60 -11.88 9.91
N LEU A 429 10.50 -11.81 10.88
CA LEU A 429 11.81 -12.45 10.85
C LEU A 429 11.73 -13.83 11.51
N LEU A 430 11.91 -14.87 10.70
CA LEU A 430 11.88 -16.28 11.12
C LEU A 430 13.30 -16.73 11.49
N VAL A 431 13.51 -17.07 12.76
CA VAL A 431 14.83 -17.38 13.34
C VAL A 431 14.89 -18.83 13.81
N HIS A 432 15.74 -19.64 13.15
CA HIS A 432 15.83 -21.07 13.40
C HIS A 432 16.56 -21.45 14.70
N GLY A 433 16.36 -22.71 15.13
CA GLY A 433 17.00 -23.33 16.29
C GLY A 433 18.39 -23.93 16.03
N HIS A 434 18.86 -24.74 16.99
CA HIS A 434 20.18 -25.37 16.95
C HIS A 434 20.33 -26.40 15.82
N ALA A 435 21.48 -26.43 15.17
CA ALA A 435 21.85 -27.52 14.27
C ALA A 435 22.22 -28.75 15.10
N LEU A 436 21.41 -29.81 15.01
CA LEU A 436 21.58 -31.07 15.75
C LEU A 436 22.90 -31.81 15.42
N ASN A 437 23.57 -31.46 14.31
CA ASN A 437 24.84 -32.04 13.88
C ASN A 437 25.77 -30.96 13.29
N LYS A 438 27.03 -30.92 13.72
CA LYS A 438 28.05 -29.98 13.19
C LYS A 438 28.24 -30.06 11.66
N ASN A 439 27.94 -31.22 11.06
CA ASN A 439 28.03 -31.44 9.62
C ASN A 439 26.76 -31.06 8.86
N THR A 440 25.61 -30.89 9.53
CA THR A 440 24.36 -30.43 8.88
C THR A 440 24.46 -28.97 8.46
N SER A 441 23.90 -28.61 7.31
CA SER A 441 24.00 -27.26 6.78
C SER A 441 23.00 -26.31 7.48
N PRO A 442 23.30 -25.01 7.62
CA PRO A 442 22.34 -24.04 8.18
C PRO A 442 20.99 -24.02 7.45
N GLU A 443 21.01 -24.32 6.15
CA GLU A 443 19.84 -24.40 5.29
C GLU A 443 18.86 -25.49 5.72
N THR A 444 19.33 -26.57 6.35
CA THR A 444 18.46 -27.62 6.90
C THR A 444 17.60 -27.09 8.06
N SER A 445 18.19 -26.30 8.96
CA SER A 445 17.48 -25.71 10.10
C SER A 445 16.49 -24.62 9.68
N LEU A 446 16.81 -23.86 8.62
CA LEU A 446 15.92 -22.84 8.08
C LEU A 446 14.64 -23.42 7.45
N ASN A 447 14.77 -24.55 6.76
CA ASN A 447 13.65 -25.17 6.06
C ASN A 447 12.50 -25.60 7.00
N SER A 448 12.73 -25.68 8.32
CA SER A 448 11.68 -25.94 9.31
C SER A 448 10.60 -24.85 9.31
N PHE A 449 10.93 -23.61 8.91
CA PHE A 449 9.97 -22.50 8.80
C PHE A 449 9.29 -22.40 7.42
N SER A 450 9.72 -23.16 6.41
CA SER A 450 9.21 -23.04 5.05
C SER A 450 7.70 -23.24 4.95
N LYS A 451 7.13 -24.19 5.71
CA LYS A 451 5.68 -24.43 5.71
C LYS A 451 4.91 -23.27 6.37
N ILE A 452 5.41 -22.73 7.48
CA ILE A 452 4.83 -21.52 8.10
C ILE A 452 4.88 -20.35 7.11
N GLN A 453 6.01 -20.14 6.45
CA GLN A 453 6.18 -19.04 5.49
C GLN A 453 5.23 -19.17 4.29
N GLN A 454 5.06 -20.37 3.74
CA GLN A 454 4.06 -20.65 2.69
C GLN A 454 2.64 -20.37 3.18
N LYS A 455 2.30 -20.81 4.39
CA LYS A 455 0.98 -20.57 4.97
C LYS A 455 0.71 -19.08 5.21
N LEU A 456 1.70 -18.32 5.67
CA LEU A 456 1.60 -16.86 5.77
C LEU A 456 1.36 -16.19 4.40
N GLN A 457 1.94 -16.74 3.32
CA GLN A 457 1.70 -16.24 1.96
C GLN A 457 0.27 -16.44 1.48
N GLU A 458 -0.35 -17.59 1.80
CA GLU A 458 -1.77 -17.82 1.54
C GLU A 458 -2.68 -16.80 2.25
N GLU A 459 -2.18 -16.18 3.33
CA GLU A 459 -2.88 -15.19 4.14
C GLU A 459 -2.52 -13.73 3.76
N GLY A 460 -1.81 -13.54 2.65
CA GLY A 460 -1.49 -12.20 2.12
C GLY A 460 -0.18 -11.60 2.65
N ILE A 461 0.72 -12.40 3.22
CA ILE A 461 2.07 -11.96 3.62
C ILE A 461 3.07 -12.35 2.53
N ILE A 462 3.86 -11.41 2.02
CA ILE A 462 4.85 -11.71 0.99
C ILE A 462 5.91 -12.67 1.55
N ASN A 463 6.18 -13.76 0.83
CA ASN A 463 7.27 -14.67 1.12
C ASN A 463 8.54 -14.19 0.41
N ALA A 464 9.45 -13.55 1.15
CA ALA A 464 10.74 -13.10 0.63
C ALA A 464 11.84 -14.18 0.74
N GLY A 465 11.46 -15.42 1.06
CA GLY A 465 12.38 -16.55 1.14
C GLY A 465 13.42 -16.40 2.24
N GLN A 466 14.64 -16.85 1.95
CA GLN A 466 15.80 -16.73 2.82
C GLN A 466 16.57 -15.46 2.49
N LEU A 467 16.97 -14.71 3.52
CA LEU A 467 17.82 -13.53 3.38
C LEU A 467 19.18 -13.92 2.77
N ASP A 468 19.53 -13.34 1.63
CA ASP A 468 20.88 -13.45 1.05
C ASP A 468 21.82 -12.47 1.76
N LEU A 469 22.76 -13.04 2.51
CA LEU A 469 23.84 -12.29 3.15
C LEU A 469 25.15 -12.36 2.34
N GLN A 470 25.18 -13.11 1.24
CA GLN A 470 26.36 -13.32 0.39
C GLN A 470 26.48 -12.25 -0.68
N ASN A 471 25.34 -11.92 -1.29
CA ASN A 471 25.22 -10.86 -2.27
C ASN A 471 24.45 -9.71 -1.62
N VAL A 472 25.17 -8.90 -0.83
CA VAL A 472 24.69 -7.56 -0.47
C VAL A 472 24.82 -6.68 -1.71
N GLU A 473 24.10 -7.01 -2.79
CA GLU A 473 23.79 -6.02 -3.81
C GLU A 473 23.20 -4.81 -3.07
N ASN A 474 23.55 -3.59 -3.49
CA ASN A 474 23.01 -2.37 -2.90
C ASN A 474 21.53 -2.25 -3.28
N ILE A 475 20.67 -3.10 -2.68
CA ILE A 475 19.22 -3.00 -2.73
C ILE A 475 18.88 -1.68 -2.03
N PRO A 476 18.25 -0.72 -2.73
CA PRO A 476 17.89 0.55 -2.12
C PRO A 476 17.04 0.36 -0.86
N ALA A 477 17.17 1.31 0.08
CA ALA A 477 16.42 1.24 1.32
C ALA A 477 14.91 1.32 1.06
N GLY A 478 14.16 0.39 1.64
CA GLY A 478 12.70 0.32 1.50
C GLY A 478 12.19 -0.43 0.28
N GLU A 479 13.04 -0.94 -0.63
CA GLU A 479 12.57 -1.65 -1.83
C GLU A 479 11.61 -2.80 -1.52
N TYR A 480 11.88 -3.62 -0.50
CA TYR A 480 11.02 -4.75 -0.16
C TYR A 480 9.65 -4.26 0.32
N GLY A 481 9.63 -3.17 1.10
CA GLY A 481 8.43 -2.63 1.71
C GLY A 481 7.61 -1.70 0.80
N LYS A 482 8.10 -1.37 -0.41
CA LYS A 482 7.41 -0.46 -1.35
C LYS A 482 5.99 -0.88 -1.68
N SER A 483 5.69 -2.17 -1.66
CA SER A 483 4.33 -2.65 -1.91
C SER A 483 3.33 -2.33 -0.80
N GLY A 484 3.82 -1.98 0.41
CA GLY A 484 2.98 -1.74 1.58
C GLY A 484 2.25 -2.99 2.07
N ASN A 485 2.84 -4.17 1.91
CA ASN A 485 2.34 -5.44 2.46
C ASN A 485 3.37 -6.03 3.43
N PRO A 486 2.93 -6.75 4.48
CA PRO A 486 3.86 -7.41 5.38
C PRO A 486 4.65 -8.49 4.65
N ILE A 487 5.88 -8.72 5.11
CA ILE A 487 6.84 -9.62 4.46
C ILE A 487 7.38 -10.58 5.50
N SER A 488 7.54 -11.84 5.11
CA SER A 488 8.19 -12.87 5.93
C SER A 488 9.56 -13.22 5.34
N ILE A 489 10.59 -13.24 6.20
CA ILE A 489 11.98 -13.46 5.83
C ILE A 489 12.57 -14.51 6.76
N GLN A 490 13.19 -15.55 6.21
CA GLN A 490 13.99 -16.50 6.97
C GLN A 490 15.44 -16.02 7.05
N ALA A 491 16.07 -16.12 8.22
CA ALA A 491 17.47 -15.73 8.39
C ALA A 491 18.25 -16.69 9.28
N SER A 492 19.54 -16.87 8.96
CA SER A 492 20.45 -17.72 9.75
C SER A 492 21.64 -16.92 10.27
N TYR A 493 21.85 -17.03 11.58
CA TYR A 493 22.99 -16.44 12.30
C TYR A 493 24.25 -17.33 12.28
N TYR A 494 24.26 -18.41 11.50
CA TYR A 494 25.43 -19.30 11.38
C TYR A 494 26.48 -18.84 10.37
N TYR A 495 26.17 -17.84 9.55
CA TYR A 495 27.12 -17.26 8.60
C TYR A 495 27.95 -16.16 9.27
N LEU A 496 29.27 -16.27 9.15
CA LEU A 496 30.22 -15.23 9.48
C LEU A 496 30.61 -14.48 8.21
N HIS A 497 30.53 -13.16 8.28
CA HIS A 497 30.97 -12.26 7.23
C HIS A 497 32.29 -11.62 7.63
N TYR A 498 33.31 -11.74 6.79
CA TYR A 498 34.56 -11.00 6.97
C TYR A 498 35.13 -10.57 5.63
N TYR A 499 35.76 -9.40 5.64
CA TYR A 499 36.54 -8.90 4.51
C TYR A 499 37.92 -9.55 4.55
N ASP A 500 38.21 -10.33 3.52
CA ASP A 500 39.58 -10.73 3.16
C ASP A 500 40.05 -9.85 2.00
N ILE A 501 41.35 -9.74 1.75
CA ILE A 501 41.95 -8.77 0.82
C ILE A 501 41.21 -8.75 -0.53
N GLY A 502 40.43 -7.68 -0.75
CA GLY A 502 39.65 -7.45 -1.99
C GLY A 502 38.48 -8.41 -2.24
N SER A 503 38.10 -9.30 -1.31
CA SER A 503 37.01 -10.26 -1.50
C SER A 503 36.17 -10.46 -0.24
N TYR A 504 34.85 -10.40 -0.42
CA TYR A 504 33.89 -10.73 0.64
C TYR A 504 33.86 -12.26 0.82
N ARG A 505 34.19 -12.76 2.03
CA ARG A 505 34.18 -14.20 2.32
C ARG A 505 33.16 -14.54 3.39
N ILE A 506 32.54 -15.70 3.22
CA ILE A 506 31.61 -16.27 4.17
C ILE A 506 32.21 -17.55 4.71
N SER A 507 32.37 -17.62 6.03
CA SER A 507 32.61 -18.87 6.73
C SER A 507 31.33 -19.27 7.47
N THR A 508 31.06 -20.57 7.57
CA THR A 508 30.03 -21.05 8.48
C THR A 508 30.68 -21.33 9.83
N GLN A 509 30.16 -20.73 10.90
CA GLN A 509 30.63 -21.02 12.25
C GLN A 509 29.49 -21.55 13.11
N LYS A 510 29.37 -22.87 13.06
CA LYS A 510 28.32 -23.67 13.72
C LYS A 510 28.70 -24.13 15.13
N SER A 511 29.70 -23.47 15.73
CA SER A 511 30.22 -23.76 17.08
C SER A 511 30.69 -22.49 17.77
N GLU A 512 29.76 -21.76 18.34
CA GLU A 512 29.94 -20.46 18.99
C GLU A 512 29.14 -20.39 20.30
N ARG A 513 29.39 -19.34 21.08
CA ARG A 513 28.54 -19.00 22.21
C ARG A 513 27.32 -18.22 21.71
N ILE A 514 26.17 -18.36 22.36
CA ILE A 514 24.90 -17.75 21.92
C ILE A 514 25.01 -16.21 21.79
N GLU A 515 25.86 -15.56 22.58
CA GLU A 515 26.10 -14.11 22.49
C GLU A 515 26.60 -13.69 21.11
N ASN A 516 27.47 -14.47 20.47
CA ASN A 516 28.00 -14.13 19.15
C ASN A 516 26.92 -14.28 18.06
N TYR A 517 25.98 -15.19 18.24
CA TYR A 517 24.81 -15.31 17.35
C TYR A 517 23.88 -14.10 17.50
N ALA A 518 23.73 -13.55 18.71
CA ALA A 518 22.96 -12.32 18.92
C ALA A 518 23.61 -11.10 18.22
N LEU A 519 24.94 -11.02 18.16
CA LEU A 519 25.63 -9.99 17.38
C LEU A 519 25.28 -10.08 15.88
N ARG A 520 25.28 -11.29 15.32
CA ARG A 520 24.90 -11.49 13.90
C ARG A 520 23.43 -11.24 13.65
N LEU A 521 22.56 -11.58 14.62
CA LEU A 521 21.14 -11.27 14.53
C LEU A 521 20.89 -9.75 14.47
N LYS A 522 21.72 -8.93 15.14
CA LYS A 522 21.66 -7.48 14.98
C LYS A 522 21.86 -7.06 13.53
N ASP A 523 22.91 -7.55 12.87
CA ASP A 523 23.20 -7.19 11.49
C ASP A 523 22.08 -7.65 10.54
N ILE A 524 21.52 -8.84 10.79
CA ILE A 524 20.35 -9.36 10.07
C ILE A 524 19.16 -8.41 10.23
N ILE A 525 18.83 -8.00 11.46
CA ILE A 525 17.71 -7.08 11.75
C ILE A 525 17.93 -5.73 11.06
N ASP A 526 19.15 -5.20 11.10
CA ASP A 526 19.49 -3.93 10.45
C ASP A 526 19.33 -4.02 8.93
N ILE A 527 19.78 -5.11 8.30
CA ILE A 527 19.58 -5.38 6.87
C ILE A 527 18.10 -5.49 6.53
N VAL A 528 17.32 -6.25 7.32
CA VAL A 528 15.88 -6.43 7.11
C VAL A 528 15.16 -5.08 7.20
N LYS A 529 15.46 -4.28 8.22
CA LYS A 529 14.90 -2.92 8.38
C LYS A 529 15.32 -2.00 7.24
N ALA A 530 16.56 -2.07 6.78
CA ALA A 530 17.03 -1.27 5.65
C ALA A 530 16.29 -1.65 4.36
N ARG A 531 16.22 -2.95 4.01
CA ARG A 531 15.55 -3.44 2.78
C ARG A 531 14.04 -3.17 2.79
N THR A 532 13.38 -3.31 3.93
CA THR A 532 11.93 -3.10 4.06
C THR A 532 11.55 -1.64 4.34
N GLY A 533 12.47 -0.84 4.86
CA GLY A 533 12.21 0.51 5.33
C GLY A 533 11.46 0.56 6.68
N ALA A 534 11.15 -0.59 7.28
CA ALA A 534 10.40 -0.69 8.52
C ALA A 534 11.23 -0.25 9.75
N LYS A 535 10.55 0.34 10.74
CA LYS A 535 11.20 0.74 12.00
C LYS A 535 11.52 -0.42 12.94
N LYS A 536 10.70 -1.46 12.92
CA LYS A 536 10.85 -2.64 13.77
C LYS A 536 10.60 -3.92 12.98
N VAL A 537 10.92 -5.05 13.59
CA VAL A 537 10.61 -6.39 13.09
C VAL A 537 9.76 -7.16 14.11
N ASN A 538 8.97 -8.10 13.62
CA ASN A 538 8.34 -9.15 14.44
C ASN A 538 9.23 -10.39 14.39
N ILE A 539 9.78 -10.83 15.52
CA ILE A 539 10.64 -12.01 15.57
C ILE A 539 9.80 -13.23 15.92
N VAL A 540 9.88 -14.27 15.09
CA VAL A 540 9.35 -15.60 15.40
C VAL A 540 10.51 -16.56 15.43
N ALA A 541 10.84 -17.04 16.63
CA ALA A 541 12.03 -17.81 16.88
C ALA A 541 11.68 -19.20 17.43
N HIS A 542 12.46 -20.20 17.02
CA HIS A 542 12.29 -21.58 17.47
C HIS A 542 13.50 -22.09 18.24
N SER A 543 13.27 -22.87 19.30
CA SER A 543 14.32 -23.57 20.03
C SER A 543 15.45 -22.60 20.46
N MET A 544 16.72 -22.91 20.17
CA MET A 544 17.86 -22.03 20.46
C MET A 544 17.73 -20.63 19.84
N GLY A 545 17.04 -20.49 18.70
CA GLY A 545 16.81 -19.20 18.06
C GLY A 545 16.14 -18.19 19.00
N GLY A 546 15.26 -18.66 19.89
CA GLY A 546 14.62 -17.82 20.89
C GLY A 546 15.60 -17.27 21.93
N LEU A 547 16.58 -18.07 22.34
CA LEU A 547 17.65 -17.62 23.23
C LEU A 547 18.56 -16.59 22.55
N VAL A 548 18.86 -16.79 21.26
CA VAL A 548 19.59 -15.81 20.44
C VAL A 548 18.83 -14.48 20.37
N SER A 549 17.52 -14.52 20.15
CA SER A 549 16.68 -13.32 20.10
C SER A 549 16.54 -12.60 21.44
N ARG A 550 16.41 -13.35 22.54
CA ARG A 550 16.40 -12.76 23.89
C ARG A 550 17.75 -12.13 24.25
N GLU A 551 18.85 -12.77 23.88
CA GLU A 551 20.19 -12.23 24.08
C GLU A 551 20.44 -10.97 23.24
N TYR A 552 19.92 -10.91 22.01
CA TYR A 552 19.90 -9.68 21.20
C TYR A 552 19.21 -8.53 21.95
N ILE A 553 18.01 -8.78 22.48
CA ILE A 553 17.25 -7.77 23.24
C ILE A 553 18.03 -7.32 24.49
N ARG A 554 18.67 -8.26 25.19
CA ARG A 554 19.50 -7.95 26.36
C ARG A 554 20.69 -7.05 26.03
N LEU A 555 21.32 -7.27 24.87
CA LEU A 555 22.52 -6.54 24.43
C LEU A 555 22.19 -5.18 23.81
N PHE A 556 21.07 -5.07 23.08
CA PHE A 556 20.79 -3.92 22.20
C PHE A 556 19.47 -3.20 22.51
N GLY A 557 18.68 -3.69 23.46
CA GLY A 557 17.36 -3.15 23.79
C GLY A 557 16.24 -3.63 22.85
N GLY A 558 15.05 -3.05 23.04
CA GLY A 558 13.83 -3.45 22.33
C GLY A 558 13.43 -2.59 21.14
N ASP A 559 14.14 -1.50 20.85
CA ASP A 559 13.67 -0.45 19.94
C ASP A 559 13.47 -0.93 18.49
N SER A 560 14.14 -2.00 18.09
CA SER A 560 14.02 -2.60 16.75
C SER A 560 13.06 -3.79 16.68
N VAL A 561 12.39 -4.15 17.78
CA VAL A 561 11.51 -5.32 17.87
C VAL A 561 10.13 -4.88 18.34
N ASP A 562 9.09 -5.28 17.61
CA ASP A 562 7.70 -5.02 18.02
C ASP A 562 7.15 -6.18 18.85
N LYS A 563 7.29 -7.40 18.33
CA LYS A 563 6.88 -8.64 18.99
C LYS A 563 7.99 -9.67 18.98
N LEU A 564 8.05 -10.45 20.05
CA LEU A 564 8.92 -11.62 20.17
C LEU A 564 8.05 -12.86 20.43
N VAL A 565 8.02 -13.79 19.48
CA VAL A 565 7.31 -15.07 19.60
C VAL A 565 8.33 -16.20 19.73
N LEU A 566 8.27 -16.91 20.85
CA LEU A 566 9.21 -17.98 21.23
C LEU A 566 8.52 -19.34 21.18
N ILE A 567 8.82 -20.15 20.16
CA ILE A 567 8.22 -21.46 19.95
C ILE A 567 9.19 -22.55 20.43
N GLY A 568 8.80 -23.34 21.43
CA GLY A 568 9.64 -24.42 21.98
C GLY A 568 11.03 -23.96 22.44
N THR A 569 11.17 -22.71 22.90
CA THR A 569 12.47 -22.15 23.30
C THR A 569 12.84 -22.62 24.70
N ALA A 570 14.07 -23.11 24.91
CA ALA A 570 14.57 -23.55 26.22
C ALA A 570 14.96 -22.37 27.13
N ASN A 571 13.99 -21.53 27.52
CA ASN A 571 14.20 -20.31 28.30
C ASN A 571 14.84 -20.55 29.67
N HIS A 572 14.61 -21.71 30.29
CA HIS A 572 15.26 -22.12 31.54
C HIS A 572 16.25 -23.29 31.35
N GLY A 573 16.59 -23.59 30.09
CA GLY A 573 17.57 -24.59 29.71
C GLY A 573 17.04 -26.01 29.59
N VAL A 574 17.91 -26.91 29.18
CA VAL A 574 17.62 -28.35 29.03
C VAL A 574 18.31 -29.17 30.12
N THR A 575 17.71 -30.30 30.50
CA THR A 575 18.18 -31.18 31.58
C THR A 575 18.37 -32.63 31.13
N GLY A 576 18.94 -33.45 32.03
CA GLY A 576 18.94 -34.91 31.94
C GLY A 576 19.51 -35.47 30.64
N ARG A 577 18.81 -36.48 30.09
CA ARG A 577 19.17 -37.14 28.83
C ARG A 577 19.24 -36.19 27.63
N THR A 578 18.45 -35.12 27.58
CA THR A 578 18.50 -34.14 26.47
C THR A 578 19.83 -33.40 26.46
N ARG A 579 20.31 -32.96 27.64
CA ARG A 579 21.63 -32.33 27.77
C ARG A 579 22.75 -33.26 27.30
N ASP A 580 22.71 -34.52 27.72
CA ASP A 580 23.72 -35.52 27.36
C ASP A 580 23.71 -35.79 25.85
N LEU A 581 22.51 -35.85 25.23
CA LEU A 581 22.34 -36.03 23.80
C LEU A 581 22.80 -34.78 23.00
N CYS A 582 22.51 -33.57 23.49
CA CYS A 582 22.97 -32.31 22.91
C CYS A 582 24.51 -32.27 22.89
N ASN A 583 25.15 -32.59 24.02
CA ASN A 583 26.62 -32.60 24.12
C ASN A 583 27.28 -33.70 23.27
N PHE A 584 26.55 -34.79 22.96
CA PHE A 584 27.05 -35.89 22.16
C PHE A 584 26.86 -35.69 20.65
N LEU A 585 25.75 -35.10 20.19
CA LEU A 585 25.40 -34.93 18.77
C LEU A 585 25.56 -33.49 18.26
N GLY A 586 25.27 -32.49 19.10
CA GLY A 586 25.29 -31.07 18.77
C GLY A 586 26.65 -30.40 18.99
N SER A 587 26.67 -29.07 18.86
CA SER A 587 27.86 -28.28 19.19
C SER A 587 27.98 -27.95 20.67
N LYS A 588 29.18 -28.20 21.22
CA LYS A 588 29.48 -28.18 22.65
C LYS A 588 29.23 -26.83 23.31
N LYS A 589 29.61 -25.72 22.68
CA LYS A 589 29.50 -24.37 23.31
C LYS A 589 28.04 -23.95 23.47
N GLU A 590 27.22 -24.22 22.47
CA GLU A 590 25.79 -23.93 22.44
C GLU A 590 25.05 -24.81 23.45
N CYS A 591 25.37 -26.10 23.50
CA CYS A 591 24.79 -27.00 24.50
C CYS A 591 25.21 -26.63 25.93
N ASP A 592 26.45 -26.19 26.15
CA ASP A 592 26.92 -25.65 27.43
C ASP A 592 26.12 -24.38 27.83
N ASP A 593 25.79 -23.50 26.87
CA ASP A 593 24.98 -22.30 27.14
C ASP A 593 23.51 -22.65 27.42
N MET A 594 22.96 -23.67 26.76
CA MET A 594 21.58 -24.14 26.94
C MET A 594 21.39 -25.07 28.15
N GLU A 595 22.45 -25.52 28.81
CA GLU A 595 22.35 -26.34 30.03
C GLU A 595 21.61 -25.57 31.13
N LYS A 596 20.66 -26.22 31.80
CA LYS A 596 20.00 -25.63 32.98
C LYS A 596 21.05 -25.13 33.97
N ASP A 597 20.83 -23.94 34.51
CA ASP A 597 21.74 -23.26 35.43
C ASP A 597 23.09 -22.79 34.85
N SER A 598 23.26 -22.79 33.52
CA SER A 598 24.43 -22.21 32.86
C SER A 598 24.63 -20.74 33.23
N VAL A 599 25.88 -20.26 33.13
CA VAL A 599 26.21 -18.86 33.35
C VAL A 599 25.43 -17.96 32.38
N PHE A 600 25.28 -18.40 31.13
CA PHE A 600 24.51 -17.71 30.11
C PHE A 600 23.05 -17.54 30.53
N LEU A 601 22.33 -18.63 30.84
CA LEU A 601 20.91 -18.57 31.18
C LEU A 601 20.65 -17.83 32.50
N LYS A 602 21.52 -17.99 33.50
CA LYS A 602 21.43 -17.18 34.73
C LYS A 602 21.55 -15.70 34.44
N ARG A 603 22.47 -15.29 33.57
CA ARG A 603 22.60 -13.88 33.17
C ARG A 603 21.39 -13.42 32.38
N LEU A 604 20.91 -14.22 31.44
CA LEU A 604 19.79 -13.89 30.56
C LEU A 604 18.47 -13.74 31.34
N ASN A 605 18.18 -14.67 32.25
CA ASN A 605 16.93 -14.70 33.03
C ASN A 605 16.90 -13.66 34.17
N ASN A 606 18.05 -13.18 34.63
CA ASN A 606 18.13 -12.11 35.63
C ASN A 606 18.22 -10.69 35.01
N ALA A 607 18.25 -10.58 33.68
CA ALA A 607 18.33 -9.29 33.02
C ALA A 607 16.97 -8.56 33.02
N PRO A 608 16.97 -7.21 33.11
CA PRO A 608 15.74 -6.43 32.92
C PRO A 608 15.12 -6.70 31.55
N VAL A 609 13.80 -6.84 31.51
CA VAL A 609 13.04 -7.02 30.28
C VAL A 609 12.51 -5.65 29.84
N PRO A 610 12.75 -5.22 28.58
CA PRO A 610 12.17 -3.98 28.10
C PRO A 610 10.64 -4.05 28.05
N GLU A 611 9.97 -3.10 28.70
CA GLU A 611 8.50 -2.98 28.71
C GLU A 611 7.90 -2.74 27.32
N SER A 612 8.70 -2.25 26.38
CA SER A 612 8.27 -1.91 25.02
C SER A 612 8.05 -3.11 24.09
N ILE A 613 8.38 -4.34 24.53
CA ILE A 613 8.30 -5.54 23.69
C ILE A 613 7.19 -6.46 24.19
N ARG A 614 6.25 -6.79 23.31
CA ARG A 614 5.26 -7.85 23.56
C ARG A 614 5.91 -9.21 23.35
N THR A 615 6.04 -10.00 24.42
CA THR A 615 6.67 -11.33 24.37
C THR A 615 5.61 -12.42 24.54
N TYR A 616 5.69 -13.43 23.68
CA TYR A 616 4.79 -14.58 23.65
C TYR A 616 5.60 -15.86 23.65
N THR A 617 5.14 -16.90 24.35
CA THR A 617 5.73 -18.24 24.28
C THR A 617 4.68 -19.24 23.80
N ILE A 618 5.11 -20.23 23.02
CA ILE A 618 4.28 -21.36 22.59
C ILE A 618 5.03 -22.65 22.94
N GLY A 619 4.54 -23.36 23.95
CA GLY A 619 5.13 -24.62 24.42
C GLY A 619 4.21 -25.82 24.11
N ALA A 620 4.79 -26.92 23.64
CA ALA A 620 4.05 -28.16 23.43
C ALA A 620 4.17 -29.12 24.62
N LYS A 621 3.11 -29.89 24.86
CA LYS A 621 3.00 -30.97 25.86
C LYS A 621 2.64 -32.29 25.19
N GLY A 622 2.85 -33.42 25.87
CA GLY A 622 2.51 -34.76 25.38
C GLY A 622 3.70 -35.65 24.99
N CYS A 623 4.92 -35.13 25.12
CA CYS A 623 6.15 -35.90 24.99
C CYS A 623 7.02 -35.79 26.24
N PRO A 624 6.67 -36.49 27.33
CA PRO A 624 7.40 -36.36 28.57
C PRO A 624 8.81 -36.95 28.47
N THR A 625 9.79 -36.17 28.91
CA THR A 625 11.20 -36.57 29.04
C THR A 625 11.51 -36.79 30.51
N GLU A 626 11.92 -38.00 30.87
CA GLU A 626 12.22 -38.38 32.27
C GLU A 626 11.08 -38.08 33.27
N GLY A 627 9.83 -38.12 32.79
CA GLY A 627 8.63 -37.88 33.60
C GLY A 627 8.20 -36.41 33.71
N VAL A 628 8.91 -35.50 33.04
CA VAL A 628 8.54 -34.08 32.93
C VAL A 628 7.88 -33.84 31.58
N GLU A 629 6.71 -33.20 31.57
CA GLU A 629 5.98 -32.88 30.34
C GLU A 629 6.73 -31.87 29.46
N GLY A 630 6.62 -32.04 28.14
CA GLY A 630 7.30 -31.18 27.17
C GLY A 630 7.14 -31.69 25.73
N ASP A 631 8.02 -31.20 24.86
CA ASP A 631 8.03 -31.53 23.43
C ASP A 631 9.02 -32.65 23.04
N GLY A 632 9.54 -33.36 24.05
CA GLY A 632 10.53 -34.42 23.89
C GLY A 632 11.98 -33.95 23.87
N ILE A 633 12.21 -32.63 23.76
CA ILE A 633 13.54 -32.01 23.87
C ILE A 633 13.54 -30.97 24.99
N VAL A 634 12.58 -30.06 24.99
CA VAL A 634 12.44 -28.96 25.95
C VAL A 634 11.24 -29.24 26.85
N ASP A 635 11.49 -29.21 28.16
CA ASP A 635 10.44 -29.31 29.17
C ASP A 635 9.50 -28.10 29.07
N TYR A 636 8.20 -28.31 29.22
CA TYR A 636 7.20 -27.24 29.09
C TYR A 636 7.46 -26.07 30.05
N GLU A 637 7.83 -26.36 31.30
CA GLU A 637 8.20 -25.33 32.28
C GLU A 637 9.44 -24.53 31.88
N SER A 638 10.31 -25.10 31.04
CA SER A 638 11.46 -24.40 30.49
C SER A 638 11.08 -23.45 29.36
N VAL A 639 9.91 -23.61 28.74
CA VAL A 639 9.42 -22.73 27.67
C VAL A 639 8.80 -21.45 28.21
N THR A 640 8.08 -21.53 29.33
CA THR A 640 7.32 -20.40 29.85
C THR A 640 8.21 -19.28 30.40
N LEU A 641 7.71 -18.04 30.38
CA LEU A 641 8.36 -16.87 30.98
C LEU A 641 7.31 -16.05 31.75
N ASP A 642 7.66 -15.60 32.96
CA ASP A 642 6.73 -14.89 33.85
C ASP A 642 6.18 -13.57 33.26
N TYR A 643 6.99 -12.90 32.44
CA TYR A 643 6.64 -11.64 31.80
C TYR A 643 6.00 -11.80 30.41
N ALA A 644 5.86 -13.02 29.92
CA ALA A 644 5.32 -13.32 28.60
C ALA A 644 3.87 -13.79 28.67
N ILE A 645 3.14 -13.65 27.57
CA ILE A 645 1.88 -14.36 27.36
C ILE A 645 2.24 -15.79 26.93
N ASN A 646 1.93 -16.77 27.78
CA ASN A 646 2.31 -18.16 27.58
C ASN A 646 1.13 -18.97 27.01
N TYR A 647 1.32 -19.58 25.85
CA TYR A 647 0.38 -20.51 25.25
C TYR A 647 0.89 -21.94 25.35
N ASP A 648 -0.01 -22.89 25.61
CA ASP A 648 0.28 -24.30 25.52
C ASP A 648 -0.55 -25.00 24.45
N VAL A 649 0.08 -26.00 23.83
CA VAL A 649 -0.54 -26.87 22.82
C VAL A 649 -0.26 -28.32 23.16
N MET A 650 -1.16 -29.21 22.76
CA MET A 650 -0.99 -30.67 22.93
C MET A 650 -0.50 -31.28 21.62
N GLY A 651 0.44 -32.21 21.71
CA GLY A 651 0.94 -32.97 20.57
C GLY A 651 1.41 -34.37 20.98
N GLU A 652 1.86 -35.16 20.00
CA GLU A 652 2.34 -36.52 20.24
C GLU A 652 3.65 -36.77 19.51
N CYS A 653 4.56 -37.50 20.17
CA CYS A 653 5.79 -37.94 19.55
C CYS A 653 5.62 -39.31 18.92
N THR A 654 6.00 -39.41 17.65
CA THR A 654 5.82 -40.63 16.85
C THR A 654 7.13 -41.35 16.55
N ASP A 655 8.27 -40.75 16.89
CA ASP A 655 9.58 -41.34 16.72
C ASP A 655 9.99 -42.23 17.91
N LEU A 656 10.91 -43.16 17.64
CA LEU A 656 11.47 -44.07 18.64
C LEU A 656 12.13 -43.34 19.82
N PHE A 657 12.63 -42.12 19.60
CA PHE A 657 13.28 -41.31 20.63
C PHE A 657 12.32 -40.34 21.34
N LYS A 658 11.03 -40.33 20.99
CA LYS A 658 10.00 -39.44 21.51
C LYS A 658 10.43 -37.96 21.52
N SER A 659 10.98 -37.48 20.42
CA SER A 659 11.63 -36.17 20.31
C SER A 659 11.16 -35.34 19.12
N ASN A 660 10.41 -35.93 18.18
CA ASN A 660 10.08 -35.27 16.92
C ASN A 660 9.02 -34.17 17.04
N LEU A 661 8.29 -34.09 18.17
CA LEU A 661 7.34 -33.01 18.42
C LEU A 661 8.03 -31.65 18.47
N HIS A 662 9.27 -31.57 18.97
CA HIS A 662 10.06 -30.33 18.99
C HIS A 662 10.27 -29.72 17.60
N GLU A 663 10.39 -30.53 16.54
CA GLU A 663 10.43 -30.04 15.16
C GLU A 663 9.03 -29.87 14.57
N PHE A 664 8.09 -30.78 14.88
CA PHE A 664 6.74 -30.75 14.33
C PHE A 664 5.89 -29.58 14.82
N ILE A 665 6.27 -28.95 15.92
CA ILE A 665 5.64 -27.72 16.41
C ILE A 665 5.65 -26.59 15.36
N LEU A 666 6.58 -26.61 14.40
CA LEU A 666 6.64 -25.66 13.29
C LEU A 666 5.91 -26.12 12.01
N ASP A 667 5.32 -27.31 12.01
CA ASP A 667 4.59 -27.86 10.87
C ASP A 667 3.09 -27.54 11.00
N PRO A 668 2.53 -26.58 10.23
CA PRO A 668 1.13 -26.16 10.36
C PRO A 668 0.12 -27.27 10.07
N GLU A 669 0.53 -28.33 9.34
CA GLU A 669 -0.33 -29.46 9.03
C GLU A 669 -0.42 -30.45 10.20
N LYS A 670 0.65 -30.54 10.99
CA LYS A 670 0.72 -31.45 12.16
C LYS A 670 0.28 -30.76 13.43
N MET A 671 0.59 -29.48 13.57
CA MET A 671 0.33 -28.65 14.74
C MET A 671 -0.43 -27.37 14.32
N PRO A 672 -1.68 -27.49 13.84
CA PRO A 672 -2.47 -26.35 13.34
C PRO A 672 -2.76 -25.30 14.43
N ASP A 673 -2.84 -25.70 15.70
CA ASP A 673 -3.08 -24.80 16.83
C ASP A 673 -1.92 -23.80 17.01
N VAL A 674 -0.67 -24.25 16.84
CA VAL A 674 0.51 -23.38 16.91
C VAL A 674 0.45 -22.30 15.85
N TYR A 675 0.11 -22.68 14.61
CA TYR A 675 -0.02 -21.72 13.52
C TYR A 675 -1.17 -20.74 13.75
N SER A 676 -2.29 -21.22 14.30
CA SER A 676 -3.46 -20.39 14.61
C SER A 676 -3.12 -19.33 15.66
N ILE A 677 -2.44 -19.72 16.75
CA ILE A 677 -1.94 -18.80 17.78
C ILE A 677 -0.96 -17.80 17.18
N LEU A 678 0.01 -18.27 16.38
CA LEU A 678 0.98 -17.39 15.73
C LEU A 678 0.28 -16.34 14.86
N LYS A 679 -0.73 -16.73 14.09
CA LYS A 679 -1.52 -15.85 13.24
C LYS A 679 -2.25 -14.78 14.06
N GLU A 680 -2.83 -15.14 15.20
CA GLU A 680 -3.49 -14.19 16.09
C GLU A 680 -2.51 -13.17 16.67
N ILE A 681 -1.36 -13.65 17.18
CA ILE A 681 -0.29 -12.79 17.71
C ILE A 681 0.18 -11.79 16.64
N LEU A 682 0.38 -12.24 15.40
CA LEU A 682 0.86 -11.38 14.33
C LEU A 682 -0.17 -10.32 13.91
N LYS A 683 -1.47 -10.59 14.07
CA LYS A 683 -2.56 -9.66 13.75
C LYS A 683 -2.87 -8.64 14.84
N ASP A 684 -2.53 -8.93 16.09
CA ASP A 684 -2.78 -8.07 17.25
C ASP A 684 -1.99 -6.75 17.15
N THR A 685 -2.65 -5.61 16.90
CA THR A 685 -1.97 -4.31 16.70
C THR A 685 -1.84 -3.53 17.97
#